data_AF-A0AAD4C947-F1
#
_entry.id   AF-A0AAD4C947-F1
#
_cell.length_a   1.000
_cell.length_b   1.000
_cell.length_c   1.000
_cell.angle_alpha   90.00
_cell.angle_beta   90.00
_cell.angle_gamma   90.00
#
_symmetry.space_group_name_H-M   'P 1'
#
loop_
_entity.id
_entity.type
_entity.pdbx_description
1 polymer ?
#
loop_
_entity_poly.entity_id
_entity_poly.type
_entity_poly.pdbx_seq_one_letter_code
_entity_poly.pdbx_strand_id
1 'polypeptide(L)'
;MRYFLRLGVEIYRVVCERLETTDRIADAIECFRELTCDPQQETIELQNEHLAWDLDFRERASENLERLGDKAVDAQRYDDAIARYSSALSLIPSPPQAILIKRSKVWLATGSWKQALEDANQVVSLDPSSPWGYDMIHAALHKGGDYDNAVDALELMLTKMAESHDPDVQQQGDRYIIPSSTRAAIRQVVQRTLHRSPRVLINTATGRLHDRAEQASAFESLPIFQELVSSMTTRIDYVRIKREVRQYFRYVMLSHKLEDNEPLFQQVVHMAVYDLEASPTHDKLQTFCKIVRNSRFNWAWSDTCCIDKSDHIVFQEALVAMFRWYQGSAMVIVFLRGVRSSSAYGALAGSIWNTRAWTLQEYIAAKVIRFYTEDWTLYRDLDIPNHKESPEIISEMEQATGVSAQQLMALYPGLSSIREKLRLASTRRTTWVEDAAYSLLGIFSAIGIPAIYGEGEASLGRLLANVLTRSGDANILAWTGESSPFNSCLPTHITVFNGPVTSHVPPPIPDSEMERIITGLRAPSFCLEVALRLYDRLNELPTPRFAESRMTLPCIAFQIPPFLANRTGSSRVYRADTIPLGWWKSGRDKTFLGWGPYLRGGACVEDDALSPTLNLDDEATSDDEIVCEEIDDDSSSLDEPHVPPLPLLMHTTPLDRETGARRLVARLKQSFGALLFSPASTGRRTMDYRRVAADGMMTVRFQDNVSLADILNNVRVLDVL
;
A
#
# COMPACT_ATOMS: atom_id res chain seq x y z
N MET A 1 69.37 49.24 44.38
CA MET A 1 68.05 48.57 44.36
C MET A 1 67.29 48.79 43.06
N ARG A 2 66.83 50.00 42.70
CA ARG A 2 66.09 50.25 41.43
C ARG A 2 66.76 49.71 40.15
N TYR A 3 68.08 49.85 40.02
CA TYR A 3 68.84 49.34 38.88
C TYR A 3 68.88 47.80 38.82
N PHE A 4 68.97 47.14 39.98
CA PHE A 4 69.05 45.67 40.07
C PHE A 4 67.69 45.01 39.82
N LEU A 5 66.59 45.63 40.25
CA LEU A 5 65.24 45.19 39.95
C LEU A 5 64.93 45.30 38.44
N ARG A 6 65.29 46.45 37.84
CA ARG A 6 65.15 46.66 36.39
C ARG A 6 65.97 45.67 35.56
N LEU A 7 67.18 45.33 36.01
CA LEU A 7 68.02 44.32 35.35
C LEU A 7 67.40 42.91 35.44
N GLY A 8 66.81 42.57 36.59
CA GLY A 8 66.16 41.27 36.80
C GLY A 8 65.01 41.05 35.83
N VAL A 9 64.05 41.99 35.79
CA VAL A 9 62.89 41.94 34.88
C VAL A 9 63.34 41.86 33.42
N GLU A 10 64.33 42.67 33.01
CA GLU A 10 64.82 42.66 31.63
C GLU A 10 65.51 41.33 31.25
N ILE A 11 66.20 40.68 32.19
CA ILE A 11 66.77 39.34 31.98
C ILE A 11 65.65 38.30 31.78
N TYR A 12 64.60 38.33 32.60
CA TYR A 12 63.46 37.41 32.46
C TYR A 12 62.73 37.61 31.13
N ARG A 13 62.57 38.86 30.66
CA ARG A 13 62.01 39.17 29.33
C ARG A 13 62.83 38.55 28.20
N VAL A 14 64.14 38.78 28.20
CA VAL A 14 65.06 38.22 27.20
C VAL A 14 65.07 36.69 27.22
N VAL A 15 64.94 36.08 28.41
CA VAL A 15 64.84 34.61 28.55
C VAL A 15 63.52 34.10 27.97
N CYS A 16 62.39 34.74 28.27
CA CYS A 16 61.09 34.39 27.70
C CYS A 16 61.11 34.47 26.18
N GLU A 17 61.58 35.59 25.62
CA GLU A 17 61.71 35.79 24.17
C GLU A 17 62.65 34.77 23.52
N ARG A 18 63.76 34.43 24.18
CA ARG A 18 64.68 33.41 23.68
C ARG A 18 64.03 32.02 23.67
N LEU A 19 63.30 31.67 24.72
CA LEU A 19 62.60 30.39 24.81
C LEU A 19 61.50 30.28 23.74
N GLU A 20 60.76 31.36 23.48
CA GLU A 20 59.79 31.45 22.38
C GLU A 20 60.45 31.20 21.00
N THR A 21 61.58 31.86 20.72
CA THR A 21 62.31 31.67 19.43
C THR A 21 62.88 30.25 19.25
N THR A 22 62.96 29.46 20.32
CA THR A 22 63.43 28.05 20.29
C THR A 22 62.28 27.03 20.34
N ASP A 23 61.03 27.46 20.14
CA ASP A 23 59.81 26.61 20.18
C ASP A 23 59.58 25.93 21.55
N ARG A 24 60.19 26.46 22.62
CA ARG A 24 60.06 25.97 24.01
C ARG A 24 59.03 26.76 24.80
N ILE A 25 57.82 26.87 24.26
CA ILE A 25 56.77 27.77 24.79
C ILE A 25 56.32 27.40 26.22
N ALA A 26 56.34 26.11 26.57
CA ALA A 26 55.98 25.67 27.93
C ALA A 26 56.95 26.24 28.98
N ASP A 27 58.25 26.19 28.69
CA ASP A 27 59.30 26.73 29.56
C ASP A 27 59.24 28.26 29.62
N ALA A 28 58.88 28.92 28.51
CA ALA A 28 58.66 30.37 28.47
C ALA A 28 57.49 30.80 29.37
N ILE A 29 56.37 30.07 29.35
CA ILE A 29 55.19 30.35 30.19
C ILE A 29 55.50 30.11 31.67
N GLU A 30 56.27 29.07 32.00
CA GLU A 30 56.71 28.81 33.37
C GLU A 30 57.59 29.95 33.88
N CYS A 31 58.58 30.36 33.09
CA CYS A 31 59.44 31.51 33.38
C CYS A 31 58.64 32.80 33.59
N PHE A 32 57.60 33.03 32.78
CA PHE A 32 56.69 34.17 32.91
C PHE A 32 55.85 34.12 34.19
N ARG A 33 55.36 32.94 34.61
CA ARG A 33 54.59 32.80 35.86
C ARG A 33 55.43 33.15 37.08
N GLU A 34 56.71 32.76 37.09
CA GLU A 34 57.65 33.12 38.17
C GLU A 34 57.84 34.63 38.28
N LEU A 35 57.89 35.35 37.15
CA LEU A 35 58.01 36.81 37.10
C LEU A 35 56.80 37.52 37.73
N THR A 36 55.58 37.05 37.47
CA THR A 36 54.34 37.70 37.96
C THR A 36 54.06 37.55 39.46
N CYS A 37 54.86 36.78 40.21
CA CYS A 37 54.62 36.46 41.61
C CYS A 37 55.21 37.46 42.63
N ASP A 38 55.97 38.49 42.23
CA ASP A 38 56.64 39.42 43.16
C ASP A 38 56.30 40.91 42.90
N PRO A 39 55.16 41.44 43.44
CA PRO A 39 54.61 42.73 43.02
C PRO A 39 55.14 43.95 43.80
N GLN A 40 56.05 43.80 44.77
CA GLN A 40 56.19 44.80 45.84
C GLN A 40 57.12 46.00 45.58
N GLN A 41 57.76 46.16 44.42
CA GLN A 41 58.84 47.18 44.28
C GLN A 41 58.92 47.93 42.93
N GLU A 42 57.81 48.31 42.30
CA GLU A 42 57.85 49.06 41.02
C GLU A 42 57.21 50.47 41.08
N THR A 43 57.77 51.41 40.32
CA THR A 43 57.24 52.78 40.09
C THR A 43 56.21 52.81 38.96
N ILE A 44 55.27 53.77 38.97
CA ILE A 44 54.13 53.88 38.03
C ILE A 44 54.53 53.81 36.53
N GLU A 45 55.65 54.42 36.12
CA GLU A 45 56.13 54.36 34.72
C GLU A 45 56.64 52.96 34.33
N LEU A 46 57.34 52.29 35.25
CA LEU A 46 57.80 50.90 35.07
C LEU A 46 56.60 49.94 35.05
N GLN A 47 55.57 50.18 35.85
CA GLN A 47 54.33 49.40 35.85
C GLN A 47 53.59 49.47 34.50
N ASN A 48 53.58 50.63 33.83
CA ASN A 48 52.92 50.79 32.53
C ASN A 48 53.69 50.11 31.38
N GLU A 49 55.03 50.23 31.35
CA GLU A 49 55.87 49.50 30.37
C GLU A 49 55.88 47.99 30.64
N HIS A 50 55.75 47.57 31.90
CA HIS A 50 55.59 46.17 32.30
C HIS A 50 54.27 45.59 31.80
N LEU A 51 53.17 46.30 32.05
CA LEU A 51 51.84 45.89 31.65
C LEU A 51 51.69 45.75 30.12
N ALA A 52 52.34 46.61 29.35
CA ALA A 52 52.31 46.54 27.88
C ALA A 52 53.05 45.30 27.34
N TRP A 53 54.24 44.99 27.86
CA TRP A 53 54.99 43.80 27.46
C TRP A 53 54.34 42.51 27.97
N ASP A 54 53.77 42.50 29.17
CA ASP A 54 53.06 41.33 29.72
C ASP A 54 51.87 40.94 28.85
N LEU A 55 51.11 41.94 28.38
CA LEU A 55 49.98 41.71 27.50
C LEU A 55 50.43 41.16 26.15
N ASP A 56 51.45 41.78 25.54
CA ASP A 56 52.06 41.32 24.28
C ASP A 56 52.60 39.88 24.38
N PHE A 57 53.33 39.55 25.45
CA PHE A 57 53.83 38.20 25.68
C PHE A 57 52.67 37.20 25.83
N ARG A 58 51.64 37.53 26.62
CA ARG A 58 50.46 36.66 26.80
C ARG A 58 49.73 36.41 25.49
N GLU A 59 49.59 37.43 24.65
CA GLU A 59 48.98 37.32 23.31
C GLU A 59 49.81 36.41 22.40
N ARG A 60 51.11 36.67 22.24
CA ARG A 60 52.01 35.85 21.40
C ARG A 60 52.12 34.40 21.90
N ALA A 61 52.19 34.20 23.21
CA ALA A 61 52.25 32.88 23.82
C ALA A 61 50.94 32.10 23.62
N SER A 62 49.79 32.78 23.72
CA SER A 62 48.48 32.20 23.43
C SER A 62 48.35 31.79 21.96
N GLU A 63 48.76 32.64 21.01
CA GLU A 63 48.75 32.31 19.58
C GLU A 63 49.63 31.09 19.26
N ASN A 64 50.81 31.00 19.88
CA ASN A 64 51.69 29.84 19.69
C ASN A 64 51.05 28.56 20.25
N LEU A 65 50.43 28.64 21.44
CA LEU A 65 49.69 27.51 22.01
C LEU A 65 48.48 27.10 21.16
N GLU A 66 47.76 28.06 20.57
CA GLU A 66 46.67 27.80 19.63
C GLU A 66 47.19 27.00 18.42
N ARG A 67 48.28 27.45 17.78
CA ARG A 67 48.92 26.74 16.66
C ARG A 67 49.37 25.33 17.02
N LEU A 68 49.89 25.13 18.24
CA LEU A 68 50.26 23.80 18.74
C LEU A 68 49.03 22.93 19.02
N GLY A 69 47.92 23.54 19.45
CA GLY A 69 46.61 22.91 19.56
C GLY A 69 46.10 22.44 18.21
N ASP A 70 46.11 23.30 17.18
CA ASP A 70 45.70 22.96 15.81
C ASP A 70 46.51 21.77 15.28
N LYS A 71 47.83 21.79 15.44
CA LYS A 71 48.72 20.68 15.05
C LYS A 71 48.41 19.38 15.81
N ALA A 72 47.96 19.47 17.06
CA ALA A 72 47.53 18.30 17.83
C ALA A 72 46.18 17.75 17.34
N VAL A 73 45.24 18.62 16.94
CA VAL A 73 43.98 18.22 16.27
C VAL A 73 44.27 17.50 14.96
N ASP A 74 45.15 18.04 14.11
CA ASP A 74 45.56 17.41 12.85
C ASP A 74 46.18 16.02 13.08
N ALA A 75 46.88 15.85 14.21
CA ALA A 75 47.45 14.58 14.63
C ALA A 75 46.45 13.67 15.39
N GLN A 76 45.17 14.05 15.48
CA GLN A 76 44.11 13.37 16.25
C GLN A 76 44.43 13.16 17.74
N ARG A 77 45.34 13.96 18.31
CA ARG A 77 45.67 13.96 19.74
C ARG A 77 44.79 14.97 20.46
N TYR A 78 43.53 14.60 20.67
CA TYR A 78 42.52 15.52 21.19
C TYR A 78 42.79 15.99 22.62
N ASP A 79 43.29 15.13 23.51
CA ASP A 79 43.62 15.52 24.89
C ASP A 79 44.74 16.56 24.93
N ASP A 80 45.78 16.37 24.08
CA ASP A 80 46.86 17.34 23.92
C ASP A 80 46.32 18.67 23.39
N ALA A 81 45.46 18.64 22.37
CA ALA A 81 44.85 19.83 21.80
C ALA A 81 44.04 20.62 22.85
N ILE A 82 43.19 19.92 23.62
CA ILE A 82 42.43 20.50 24.73
C ILE A 82 43.34 21.15 25.76
N ALA A 83 44.44 20.49 26.14
CA ALA A 83 45.40 21.02 27.09
C ALA A 83 46.08 22.29 26.57
N ARG A 84 46.46 22.33 25.28
CA ARG A 84 47.05 23.51 24.64
C ARG A 84 46.07 24.67 24.54
N TYR A 85 44.85 24.44 24.07
CA TYR A 85 43.81 25.49 24.02
C TYR A 85 43.44 26.00 25.41
N SER A 86 43.32 25.13 26.41
CA SER A 86 43.03 25.54 27.78
C SER A 86 44.15 26.37 28.39
N SER A 87 45.40 26.01 28.08
CA SER A 87 46.56 26.82 28.47
C SER A 87 46.53 28.19 27.79
N ALA A 88 46.21 28.26 26.50
CA ALA A 88 46.11 29.51 25.75
C ALA A 88 45.05 30.46 26.35
N LEU A 89 43.86 29.92 26.61
CA LEU A 89 42.75 30.66 27.23
C LEU A 89 43.07 31.15 28.64
N SER A 90 43.92 30.44 29.39
CA SER A 90 44.32 30.86 30.75
C SER A 90 45.29 32.06 30.78
N LEU A 91 45.98 32.35 29.66
CA LEU A 91 46.96 33.44 29.59
C LEU A 91 46.30 34.80 29.36
N ILE A 92 45.17 34.82 28.65
CA ILE A 92 44.49 36.05 28.22
C ILE A 92 43.29 36.36 29.15
N PRO A 93 43.21 37.55 29.76
CA PRO A 93 42.07 37.94 30.62
C PRO A 93 40.71 37.96 29.90
N SER A 94 40.69 38.32 28.62
CA SER A 94 39.52 38.24 27.74
C SER A 94 39.78 37.20 26.66
N PRO A 95 39.30 35.96 26.84
CA PRO A 95 39.69 34.85 25.97
C PRO A 95 39.24 35.07 24.52
N PRO A 96 40.09 34.76 23.52
CA PRO A 96 39.70 34.85 22.11
C PRO A 96 38.57 33.87 21.78
N GLN A 97 37.50 34.38 21.15
CA GLN A 97 36.36 33.55 20.73
C GLN A 97 36.78 32.40 19.81
N ALA A 98 37.77 32.63 18.93
CA ALA A 98 38.28 31.62 18.00
C ALA A 98 38.82 30.38 18.73
N ILE A 99 39.59 30.57 19.81
CA ILE A 99 40.16 29.46 20.60
C ILE A 99 39.06 28.70 21.34
N LEU A 100 38.05 29.40 21.87
CA LEU A 100 36.88 28.77 22.50
C LEU A 100 36.09 27.90 21.51
N ILE A 101 35.84 28.40 20.29
CA ILE A 101 35.16 27.63 19.23
C ILE A 101 36.00 26.40 18.85
N LYS A 102 37.32 26.56 18.68
CA LYS A 102 38.23 25.44 18.36
C LYS A 102 38.21 24.38 19.47
N ARG A 103 38.31 24.79 20.74
CA ARG A 103 38.26 23.87 21.88
C ARG A 103 36.90 23.18 22.01
N SER A 104 35.80 23.92 21.83
CA SER A 104 34.44 23.37 21.81
C SER A 104 34.29 22.28 20.74
N LYS A 105 34.81 22.49 19.51
CA LYS A 105 34.82 21.47 18.46
C LYS A 105 35.58 20.21 18.86
N VAL A 106 36.71 20.34 19.56
CA VAL A 106 37.47 19.18 20.07
C VAL A 106 36.70 18.47 21.18
N TRP A 107 36.06 19.19 22.09
CA TRP A 107 35.17 18.60 23.10
C TRP A 107 34.01 17.84 22.48
N LEU A 108 33.40 18.39 21.42
CA LEU A 108 32.39 17.68 20.64
C LEU A 108 32.99 16.42 20.00
N ALA A 109 34.19 16.47 19.41
CA ALA A 109 34.83 15.29 18.84
C ALA A 109 35.07 14.17 19.87
N THR A 110 35.44 14.52 21.11
CA THR A 110 35.66 13.56 22.22
C THR A 110 34.37 13.12 22.94
N GLY A 111 33.22 13.71 22.61
CA GLY A 111 31.93 13.39 23.22
C GLY A 111 31.62 14.14 24.52
N SER A 112 32.49 15.08 24.91
CA SER A 112 32.36 15.93 26.09
C SER A 112 31.46 17.14 25.83
N TRP A 113 30.20 16.88 25.53
CA TRP A 113 29.24 17.92 25.10
C TRP A 113 28.97 19.00 26.16
N LYS A 114 29.10 18.69 27.45
CA LYS A 114 28.92 19.68 28.53
C LYS A 114 30.00 20.75 28.51
N GLN A 115 31.26 20.35 28.39
CA GLN A 115 32.40 21.25 28.26
C GLN A 115 32.34 22.03 26.95
N ALA A 116 31.89 21.40 25.86
CA ALA A 116 31.63 22.09 24.60
C ALA A 116 30.58 23.21 24.75
N LEU A 117 29.51 22.93 25.50
CA LEU A 117 28.43 23.88 25.78
C LEU A 117 28.91 25.04 26.68
N GLU A 118 29.79 24.78 27.66
CA GLU A 118 30.42 25.82 28.47
C GLU A 118 31.24 26.80 27.60
N ASP A 119 32.09 26.26 26.72
CA ASP A 119 32.89 27.07 25.78
C ASP A 119 31.99 27.87 24.84
N ALA A 120 30.92 27.25 24.33
CA ALA A 120 29.98 27.89 23.41
C ALA A 120 29.19 29.04 24.07
N ASN A 121 28.72 28.83 25.30
CA ASN A 121 28.06 29.88 26.08
C ASN A 121 29.02 31.03 26.39
N GLN A 122 30.31 30.74 26.62
CA GLN A 122 31.31 31.79 26.81
C GLN A 122 31.50 32.62 25.55
N VAL A 123 31.51 32.02 24.35
CA VAL A 123 31.54 32.76 23.08
C VAL A 123 30.36 33.72 22.97
N VAL A 124 29.14 33.25 23.23
CA VAL A 124 27.93 34.08 23.19
C VAL A 124 27.96 35.19 24.26
N SER A 125 28.55 34.94 25.43
CA SER A 125 28.69 35.95 26.48
C SER A 125 29.66 37.08 26.09
N LEU A 126 30.68 36.77 25.29
CA LEU A 126 31.66 37.75 24.80
C LEU A 126 31.10 38.54 23.62
N ASP A 127 30.38 37.88 22.73
CA ASP A 127 29.72 38.50 21.59
C ASP A 127 28.37 37.83 21.28
N PRO A 128 27.26 38.42 21.76
CA PRO A 128 25.92 37.91 21.49
C PRO A 128 25.49 37.97 20.02
N SER A 129 26.22 38.71 19.18
CA SER A 129 25.95 38.82 17.74
C SER A 129 26.63 37.73 16.91
N SER A 130 27.61 37.03 17.49
CA SER A 130 28.38 35.97 16.83
C SER A 130 27.52 34.73 16.55
N PRO A 131 27.24 34.38 15.26
CA PRO A 131 26.46 33.19 14.94
C PRO A 131 27.16 31.90 15.36
N TRP A 132 28.49 31.88 15.34
CA TRP A 132 29.29 30.69 15.60
C TRP A 132 29.23 30.22 17.05
N GLY A 133 28.92 31.11 17.99
CA GLY A 133 28.61 30.71 19.38
C GLY A 133 27.36 29.84 19.43
N TYR A 134 26.29 30.27 18.76
CA TYR A 134 25.03 29.53 18.69
C TYR A 134 25.15 28.22 17.88
N ASP A 135 25.99 28.17 16.84
CA ASP A 135 26.32 26.91 16.12
C ASP A 135 26.92 25.86 17.08
N MET A 136 27.85 26.29 17.94
CA MET A 136 28.46 25.40 18.93
C MET A 136 27.48 25.00 20.04
N ILE A 137 26.60 25.90 20.49
CA ILE A 137 25.51 25.56 21.42
C ILE A 137 24.60 24.51 20.80
N HIS A 138 24.15 24.72 19.55
CA HIS A 138 23.34 23.77 18.81
C HIS A 138 24.01 22.39 18.74
N ALA A 139 25.27 22.33 18.30
CA ALA A 139 26.00 21.07 18.16
C ALA A 139 26.19 20.34 19.49
N ALA A 140 26.45 21.08 20.58
CA ALA A 140 26.59 20.52 21.92
C ALA A 140 25.26 19.97 22.47
N LEU A 141 24.18 20.72 22.35
CA LEU A 141 22.85 20.30 22.80
C LEU A 141 22.31 19.12 21.98
N HIS A 142 22.48 19.15 20.66
CA HIS A 142 22.11 18.03 19.79
C HIS A 142 22.85 16.76 20.18
N LYS A 143 24.17 16.86 20.45
CA LYS A 143 24.96 15.72 20.91
C LYS A 143 24.60 15.27 22.34
N GLY A 144 24.16 16.20 23.19
CA GLY A 144 23.63 15.93 24.52
C GLY A 144 22.24 15.30 24.55
N GLY A 145 21.52 15.28 23.42
CA GLY A 145 20.15 14.77 23.29
C GLY A 145 19.05 15.77 23.69
N ASP A 146 19.42 17.03 23.94
CA ASP A 146 18.48 18.11 24.24
C ASP A 146 18.08 18.81 22.94
N TYR A 147 17.21 18.12 22.18
CA TYR A 147 16.89 18.52 20.81
C TYR A 147 16.05 19.78 20.72
N ASP A 148 15.17 20.05 21.68
CA ASP A 148 14.35 21.26 21.70
C ASP A 148 15.23 22.50 21.78
N ASN A 149 16.11 22.56 22.79
CA ASN A 149 17.04 23.68 22.96
C ASN A 149 18.08 23.74 21.82
N ALA A 150 18.44 22.60 21.22
CA ALA A 150 19.29 22.58 20.04
C ALA A 150 18.62 23.25 18.83
N VAL A 151 17.32 23.05 18.62
CA VAL A 151 16.60 23.73 17.53
C VAL A 151 16.51 25.23 17.80
N ASP A 152 16.23 25.64 19.04
CA ASP A 152 16.19 27.07 19.40
C ASP A 152 17.54 27.75 19.13
N ALA A 153 18.65 27.09 19.48
CA ALA A 153 20.00 27.59 19.18
C ALA A 153 20.27 27.71 17.67
N LEU A 154 19.77 26.76 16.86
CA LEU A 154 19.87 26.83 15.41
C LEU A 154 19.05 27.99 14.82
N GLU A 155 17.83 28.22 15.32
CA GLU A 155 17.00 29.35 14.89
C GLU A 155 17.65 30.69 15.25
N LEU A 156 18.25 30.79 16.44
CA LEU A 156 19.03 31.97 16.85
C LEU A 156 20.27 32.16 15.97
N MET A 157 21.03 31.10 15.69
CA MET A 157 22.19 31.14 14.79
C MET A 157 21.80 31.74 13.44
N LEU A 158 20.76 31.20 12.79
CA LEU A 158 20.30 31.66 11.48
C LEU A 158 19.83 33.11 11.51
N THR A 159 19.15 33.52 12.58
CA THR A 159 18.76 34.91 12.79
C THR A 159 19.98 35.83 12.85
N LYS A 160 21.03 35.44 13.59
CA LYS A 160 22.28 36.21 13.66
C LYS A 160 23.05 36.24 12.35
N MET A 161 23.03 35.17 11.57
CA MET A 161 23.63 35.18 10.22
C MET A 161 22.92 36.16 9.28
N ALA A 162 21.59 36.22 9.33
CA ALA A 162 20.79 37.15 8.53
C ALA A 162 20.97 38.63 8.97
N GLU A 163 21.17 38.88 10.26
CA GLU A 163 21.43 40.22 10.82
C GLU A 163 22.88 40.70 10.61
N SER A 164 23.80 39.80 10.23
CA SER A 164 25.22 40.12 10.04
C SER A 164 25.44 41.17 8.96
N HIS A 165 26.43 42.04 9.14
CA HIS A 165 26.83 43.03 8.14
C HIS A 165 27.85 42.45 7.13
N ASP A 166 28.33 41.24 7.38
CA ASP A 166 29.25 40.53 6.51
C ASP A 166 28.48 39.72 5.44
N PRO A 167 28.63 40.02 4.14
CA PRO A 167 27.93 39.33 3.07
C PRO A 167 28.31 37.84 2.96
N ASP A 168 29.53 37.46 3.37
CA ASP A 168 29.96 36.05 3.33
C ASP A 168 29.22 35.23 4.39
N VAL A 169 28.98 35.82 5.57
CA VAL A 169 28.18 35.21 6.64
C VAL A 169 26.73 35.05 6.21
N GLN A 170 26.14 36.07 5.56
CA GLN A 170 24.78 35.99 5.03
C GLN A 170 24.67 34.86 3.97
N GLN A 171 25.60 34.82 3.01
CA GLN A 171 25.62 33.78 1.97
C GLN A 171 25.82 32.37 2.56
N GLN A 172 26.61 32.23 3.63
CA GLN A 172 26.74 30.95 4.32
C GLN A 172 25.44 30.54 5.01
N GLY A 173 24.67 31.51 5.54
CA GLY A 173 23.35 31.28 6.13
C GLY A 173 22.34 30.69 5.14
N ASP A 174 22.37 31.14 3.87
CA ASP A 174 21.50 30.63 2.81
C ASP A 174 21.69 29.14 2.50
N ARG A 175 22.81 28.54 2.93
CA ARG A 175 23.07 27.09 2.77
C ARG A 175 22.39 26.24 3.82
N TYR A 176 21.90 26.84 4.90
CA TYR A 176 21.23 26.14 5.97
C TYR A 176 19.72 26.03 5.73
N ILE A 177 19.13 24.97 6.25
CA ILE A 177 17.70 24.76 6.25
C ILE A 177 17.13 25.31 7.56
N ILE A 178 16.15 26.21 7.43
CA ILE A 178 15.41 26.72 8.57
C ILE A 178 14.60 25.57 9.19
N PRO A 179 14.62 25.37 10.51
CA PRO A 179 13.92 24.26 11.19
C PRO A 179 12.42 24.14 10.86
N SER A 180 11.73 25.26 10.62
CA SER A 180 10.33 25.27 10.17
C SER A 180 10.10 24.54 8.85
N SER A 181 11.03 24.62 7.90
CA SER A 181 11.00 23.89 6.64
C SER A 181 11.12 22.38 6.86
N THR A 182 12.00 21.95 7.76
CA THR A 182 12.12 20.53 8.14
C THR A 182 10.86 20.02 8.83
N ARG A 183 10.28 20.80 9.77
CA ARG A 183 8.99 20.46 10.40
C ARG A 183 7.88 20.32 9.37
N ALA A 184 7.79 21.22 8.41
CA ALA A 184 6.81 21.15 7.32
C ALA A 184 7.01 19.89 6.45
N ALA A 185 8.25 19.56 6.11
CA ALA A 185 8.56 18.34 5.36
C ALA A 185 8.17 17.06 6.11
N ILE A 186 8.46 16.98 7.42
CA ILE A 186 8.05 15.85 8.26
C ILE A 186 6.52 15.75 8.30
N ARG A 187 5.82 16.85 8.62
CA ARG A 187 4.35 16.90 8.66
C ARG A 187 3.71 16.47 7.35
N GLN A 188 4.28 16.87 6.22
CA GLN A 188 3.81 16.46 4.90
C GLN A 188 3.94 14.94 4.69
N VAL A 189 5.02 14.32 5.16
CA VAL A 189 5.21 12.86 5.09
C VAL A 189 4.26 12.14 6.05
N VAL A 190 4.04 12.68 7.26
CA VAL A 190 3.07 12.17 8.24
C VAL A 190 1.66 12.19 7.65
N GLN A 191 1.20 13.32 7.12
CA GLN A 191 -0.12 13.47 6.53
C GLN A 191 -0.35 12.48 5.37
N ARG A 192 0.61 12.35 4.44
CA ARG A 192 0.52 11.37 3.35
C ARG A 192 0.46 9.92 3.83
N THR A 193 1.16 9.61 4.93
CA THR A 193 1.16 8.28 5.53
C THR A 193 -0.21 7.98 6.16
N LEU A 194 -0.71 8.91 6.97
CA LEU A 194 -2.00 8.78 7.67
C LEU A 194 -3.21 8.81 6.73
N HIS A 195 -3.14 9.53 5.60
CA HIS A 195 -4.23 9.52 4.60
C HIS A 195 -4.51 8.10 4.06
N ARG A 196 -3.50 7.22 4.07
CA ARG A 196 -3.60 5.84 3.57
C ARG A 196 -3.90 4.81 4.67
N SER A 197 -3.93 5.22 5.95
CA SER A 197 -4.27 4.36 7.09
C SER A 197 -5.74 4.52 7.49
N PRO A 198 -6.26 3.65 8.37
CA PRO A 198 -7.56 3.86 9.00
C PRO A 198 -7.67 5.25 9.64
N ARG A 199 -8.89 5.81 9.65
CA ARG A 199 -9.19 7.12 10.25
C ARG A 199 -8.90 7.15 11.75
N VAL A 200 -9.25 6.06 12.44
CA VAL A 200 -9.09 5.91 13.88
C VAL A 200 -8.32 4.62 14.18
N LEU A 201 -7.39 4.70 15.13
CA LEU A 201 -6.58 3.58 15.60
C LEU A 201 -6.56 3.56 17.13
N ILE A 202 -6.38 2.38 17.73
CA ILE A 202 -6.16 2.24 19.17
C ILE A 202 -4.68 2.46 19.44
N ASN A 203 -4.34 3.40 20.32
CA ASN A 203 -3.00 3.51 20.88
C ASN A 203 -2.80 2.36 21.88
N THR A 204 -1.90 1.43 21.58
CA THR A 204 -1.70 0.22 22.39
C THR A 204 -1.04 0.50 23.74
N ALA A 205 -0.44 1.68 23.93
CA ALA A 205 0.13 2.06 25.21
C ALA A 205 -0.95 2.49 26.21
N THR A 206 -1.93 3.25 25.74
CA THR A 206 -2.98 3.88 26.56
C THR A 206 -4.33 3.15 26.47
N GLY A 207 -4.55 2.36 25.42
CA GLY A 207 -5.84 1.75 25.10
C GLY A 207 -6.87 2.72 24.53
N ARG A 208 -6.53 3.98 24.27
CA ARG A 208 -7.47 4.99 23.75
C ARG A 208 -7.52 5.00 22.24
N LEU A 209 -8.68 5.38 21.69
CA LEU A 209 -8.81 5.71 20.28
C LEU A 209 -8.08 7.02 19.97
N HIS A 210 -7.38 7.05 18.85
CA HIS A 210 -6.73 8.23 18.30
C HIS A 210 -7.16 8.39 16.84
N ASP A 211 -7.67 9.57 16.50
CA ASP A 211 -7.83 9.97 15.11
C ASP A 211 -6.48 10.30 14.44
N ARG A 212 -6.48 10.75 13.19
CA ARG A 212 -5.25 11.10 12.46
C ARG A 212 -4.53 12.32 13.06
N ALA A 213 -5.26 13.30 13.60
CA ALA A 213 -4.66 14.49 14.19
C ALA A 213 -3.97 14.14 15.52
N GLU A 214 -4.62 13.34 16.35
CA GLU A 214 -4.08 12.83 17.61
C GLU A 214 -2.88 11.90 17.38
N GLN A 215 -2.92 11.08 16.34
CA GLN A 215 -1.78 10.28 15.88
C GLN A 215 -0.58 11.14 15.46
N ALA A 216 -0.82 12.20 14.68
CA ALA A 216 0.22 13.15 14.28
C ALA A 216 0.81 13.87 15.48
N SER A 217 -0.04 14.40 16.38
CA SER A 217 0.40 15.06 17.62
C SER A 217 1.22 14.13 18.51
N ALA A 218 0.86 12.85 18.60
CA ALA A 218 1.62 11.87 19.36
C ALA A 218 3.03 11.67 18.78
N PHE A 219 3.17 11.64 17.45
CA PHE A 219 4.49 11.56 16.81
C PHE A 219 5.32 12.83 17.01
N GLU A 220 4.70 14.01 16.90
CA GLU A 220 5.38 15.30 17.14
C GLU A 220 5.91 15.45 18.56
N SER A 221 5.29 14.78 19.54
CA SER A 221 5.75 14.78 20.93
C SER A 221 6.96 13.88 21.21
N LEU A 222 7.41 13.08 20.23
CA LEU A 222 8.53 12.18 20.43
C LEU A 222 9.88 12.90 20.27
N PRO A 223 10.91 12.51 21.05
CA PRO A 223 12.25 13.06 20.88
C PRO A 223 12.81 12.93 19.46
N ILE A 224 12.44 11.85 18.74
CA ILE A 224 12.87 11.65 17.35
C ILE A 224 12.38 12.77 16.41
N PHE A 225 11.24 13.40 16.68
CA PHE A 225 10.74 14.49 15.86
C PHE A 225 11.71 15.67 15.90
N GLN A 226 12.09 16.10 17.10
CA GLN A 226 13.03 17.22 17.29
C GLN A 226 14.47 16.83 16.93
N GLU A 227 14.86 15.56 17.08
CA GLU A 227 16.14 15.07 16.57
C GLU A 227 16.24 15.20 15.05
N LEU A 228 15.18 14.84 14.32
CA LEU A 228 15.15 15.00 12.86
C LEU A 228 15.19 16.47 12.47
N VAL A 229 14.50 17.35 13.21
CA VAL A 229 14.51 18.80 12.96
C VAL A 229 15.89 19.40 13.21
N SER A 230 16.54 19.04 14.33
CA SER A 230 17.87 19.54 14.68
C SER A 230 19.00 18.97 13.81
N SER A 231 18.87 17.74 13.30
CA SER A 231 19.94 17.12 12.49
C SER A 231 19.98 17.58 11.02
N MET A 232 18.87 18.07 10.45
CA MET A 232 18.76 18.42 9.02
C MET A 232 19.14 19.87 8.76
N THR A 233 20.38 20.23 9.11
CA THR A 233 20.85 21.62 9.06
C THR A 233 21.17 22.12 7.65
N THR A 234 21.56 21.25 6.72
CA THR A 234 21.98 21.65 5.35
C THR A 234 21.18 20.98 4.24
N ARG A 235 20.56 19.83 4.52
CA ARG A 235 19.74 19.08 3.57
C ARG A 235 18.65 18.30 4.28
N ILE A 236 17.44 18.32 3.72
CA ILE A 236 16.34 17.49 4.18
C ILE A 236 16.54 16.05 3.66
N ASP A 237 16.75 15.11 4.57
CA ASP A 237 16.84 13.68 4.27
C ASP A 237 15.43 13.05 4.26
N TYR A 238 14.76 13.14 3.12
CA TYR A 238 13.44 12.52 2.92
C TYR A 238 13.46 10.99 3.07
N VAL A 239 14.60 10.32 2.87
CA VAL A 239 14.69 8.86 3.02
C VAL A 239 14.63 8.50 4.50
N ARG A 240 15.40 9.19 5.34
CA ARG A 240 15.35 9.05 6.80
C ARG A 240 13.97 9.43 7.36
N ILE A 241 13.41 10.58 6.98
CA ILE A 241 12.06 11.00 7.43
C ILE A 241 11.03 9.90 7.09
N LYS A 242 10.99 9.45 5.83
CA LYS A 242 10.04 8.40 5.41
C LYS A 242 10.22 7.12 6.20
N ARG A 243 11.45 6.73 6.54
CA ARG A 243 11.74 5.53 7.33
C ARG A 243 11.18 5.65 8.75
N GLU A 244 11.53 6.71 9.48
CA GLU A 244 11.10 6.91 10.87
C GLU A 244 9.59 7.07 10.98
N VAL A 245 8.99 7.89 10.09
CA VAL A 245 7.52 8.09 10.04
C VAL A 245 6.83 6.76 9.74
N ARG A 246 7.26 6.01 8.70
CA ARG A 246 6.65 4.72 8.38
C ARG A 246 6.77 3.74 9.53
N GLN A 247 7.93 3.67 10.20
CA GLN A 247 8.16 2.76 11.31
C GLN A 247 7.19 3.05 12.47
N TYR A 248 6.99 4.32 12.81
CA TYR A 248 6.10 4.71 13.91
C TYR A 248 4.62 4.45 13.60
N PHE A 249 4.15 4.76 12.38
CA PHE A 249 2.73 4.62 11.99
C PHE A 249 2.35 3.23 11.48
N ARG A 250 3.23 2.22 11.64
CA ARG A 250 2.84 0.82 11.39
C ARG A 250 1.74 0.41 12.37
N TYR A 251 0.67 -0.16 11.83
CA TYR A 251 -0.46 -0.65 12.60
C TYR A 251 -0.73 -2.14 12.34
N VAL A 252 -1.32 -2.80 13.34
CA VAL A 252 -1.73 -4.20 13.27
C VAL A 252 -3.25 -4.28 13.29
N MET A 253 -3.82 -5.10 12.42
CA MET A 253 -5.28 -5.26 12.32
C MET A 253 -5.73 -6.58 12.94
N LEU A 254 -6.88 -6.55 13.59
CA LEU A 254 -7.59 -7.74 14.02
C LEU A 254 -8.45 -8.27 12.86
N SER A 255 -8.44 -9.58 12.71
CA SER A 255 -9.31 -10.33 11.82
C SER A 255 -9.98 -11.42 12.65
N HIS A 256 -11.31 -11.48 12.64
CA HIS A 256 -12.03 -12.41 13.51
C HIS A 256 -13.42 -12.78 12.98
N LYS A 257 -14.08 -13.71 13.68
CA LYS A 257 -15.54 -13.79 13.67
C LYS A 257 -16.09 -12.74 14.64
N LEU A 258 -17.03 -11.92 14.18
CA LEU A 258 -17.78 -11.00 15.03
C LEU A 258 -18.60 -11.81 16.03
N GLU A 259 -18.54 -11.41 17.29
CA GLU A 259 -19.29 -12.00 18.40
C GLU A 259 -20.31 -11.03 18.97
N ASP A 260 -21.30 -11.57 19.67
CA ASP A 260 -22.29 -10.76 20.38
C ASP A 260 -21.61 -10.01 21.53
N ASN A 261 -21.94 -8.72 21.70
CA ASN A 261 -21.36 -7.82 22.71
C ASN A 261 -19.87 -7.48 22.53
N GLU A 262 -19.36 -7.44 21.30
CA GLU A 262 -18.05 -6.84 21.07
C GLU A 262 -18.05 -5.32 21.35
N PRO A 263 -16.96 -4.75 21.89
CA PRO A 263 -16.85 -3.32 22.13
C PRO A 263 -17.13 -2.53 20.85
N LEU A 264 -18.10 -1.62 20.92
CA LEU A 264 -18.43 -0.72 19.82
C LEU A 264 -17.68 0.61 19.97
N PHE A 265 -17.53 1.34 18.86
CA PHE A 265 -16.89 2.66 18.84
C PHE A 265 -17.40 3.60 19.94
N GLN A 266 -18.73 3.69 20.11
CA GLN A 266 -19.38 4.55 21.10
C GLN A 266 -19.04 4.22 22.55
N GLN A 267 -18.65 2.97 22.84
CA GLN A 267 -18.24 2.55 24.18
C GLN A 267 -16.78 2.93 24.46
N VAL A 268 -15.91 2.83 23.46
CA VAL A 268 -14.46 3.04 23.62
C VAL A 268 -13.97 4.44 23.26
N VAL A 269 -14.83 5.30 22.70
CA VAL A 269 -14.45 6.68 22.36
C VAL A 269 -14.24 7.55 23.61
N HIS A 270 -14.90 7.23 24.72
CA HIS A 270 -14.83 7.99 25.97
C HIS A 270 -13.99 7.32 27.08
N MET A 271 -13.42 6.15 26.84
CA MET A 271 -12.60 5.43 27.82
C MET A 271 -11.55 4.53 27.14
N ALA A 272 -10.53 4.11 27.88
CA ALA A 272 -9.56 3.18 27.33
C ALA A 272 -10.16 1.77 27.21
N VAL A 273 -9.74 1.02 26.19
CA VAL A 273 -10.03 -0.42 26.02
C VAL A 273 -9.68 -1.21 27.28
N TYR A 274 -8.64 -0.81 28.02
CA TYR A 274 -8.20 -1.45 29.25
C TYR A 274 -9.11 -1.20 30.47
N ASP A 275 -9.98 -0.18 30.40
CA ASP A 275 -10.92 0.16 31.47
C ASP A 275 -12.30 -0.49 31.26
N LEU A 276 -12.49 -1.20 30.16
CA LEU A 276 -13.72 -1.96 29.89
C LEU A 276 -13.94 -3.04 30.96
N GLU A 277 -15.20 -3.21 31.37
CA GLU A 277 -15.59 -4.24 32.33
C GLU A 277 -15.23 -5.65 31.86
N ALA A 278 -14.97 -6.57 32.78
CA ALA A 278 -14.56 -7.92 32.44
C ALA A 278 -15.67 -8.65 31.66
N SER A 279 -15.38 -9.01 30.41
CA SER A 279 -16.21 -9.85 29.58
C SER A 279 -15.34 -10.57 28.54
N PRO A 280 -15.72 -11.74 28.03
CA PRO A 280 -14.90 -12.47 27.05
C PRO A 280 -14.55 -11.67 25.79
N THR A 281 -15.46 -10.83 25.31
CA THR A 281 -15.26 -9.98 24.13
C THR A 281 -14.39 -8.75 24.42
N HIS A 282 -14.47 -8.21 25.64
CA HIS A 282 -13.60 -7.13 26.08
C HIS A 282 -12.17 -7.66 26.31
N ASP A 283 -12.04 -8.82 26.96
CA ASP A 283 -10.76 -9.51 27.19
C ASP A 283 -10.07 -9.84 25.87
N LYS A 284 -10.84 -10.24 24.84
CA LYS A 284 -10.35 -10.43 23.47
C LYS A 284 -9.70 -9.15 22.93
N LEU A 285 -10.40 -8.01 22.97
CA LEU A 285 -9.86 -6.74 22.45
C LEU A 285 -8.65 -6.26 23.28
N GLN A 286 -8.71 -6.37 24.61
CA GLN A 286 -7.62 -6.02 25.51
C GLN A 286 -6.38 -6.87 25.26
N THR A 287 -6.55 -8.19 25.10
CA THR A 287 -5.46 -9.13 24.84
C THR A 287 -4.85 -8.91 23.46
N PHE A 288 -5.67 -8.66 22.45
CA PHE A 288 -5.19 -8.20 21.14
C PHE A 288 -4.28 -6.97 21.27
N CYS A 289 -4.72 -5.91 21.96
CA CYS A 289 -3.91 -4.71 22.15
C CYS A 289 -2.60 -4.99 22.89
N LYS A 290 -2.62 -5.87 23.91
CA LYS A 290 -1.41 -6.31 24.64
C LYS A 290 -0.42 -7.05 23.71
N ILE A 291 -0.90 -7.96 22.85
CA ILE A 291 -0.08 -8.68 21.89
C ILE A 291 0.56 -7.73 20.88
N VAL A 292 -0.21 -6.76 20.36
CA VAL A 292 0.29 -5.75 19.43
C VAL A 292 1.39 -4.90 20.09
N ARG A 293 1.17 -4.46 21.34
CA ARG A 293 2.17 -3.71 22.13
C ARG A 293 3.45 -4.52 22.34
N ASN A 294 3.32 -5.79 22.75
CA ASN A 294 4.46 -6.68 22.98
C ASN A 294 5.24 -6.96 21.69
N SER A 295 4.56 -6.88 20.54
CA SER A 295 5.17 -6.96 19.21
C SER A 295 5.82 -5.64 18.74
N ARG A 296 5.93 -4.64 19.64
CA ARG A 296 6.53 -3.31 19.40
C ARG A 296 5.77 -2.44 18.38
N PHE A 297 4.45 -2.58 18.31
CA PHE A 297 3.59 -1.70 17.52
C PHE A 297 2.74 -0.80 18.42
N ASN A 298 2.68 0.49 18.08
CA ASN A 298 1.93 1.49 18.84
C ASN A 298 0.44 1.53 18.47
N TRP A 299 0.08 0.99 17.30
CA TRP A 299 -1.23 1.18 16.71
C TRP A 299 -1.90 -0.17 16.42
N ALA A 300 -3.10 -0.34 16.95
CA ALA A 300 -3.97 -1.49 16.71
C ALA A 300 -5.29 -1.05 16.06
N TRP A 301 -5.91 -1.94 15.30
CA TRP A 301 -7.18 -1.67 14.64
C TRP A 301 -8.15 -2.84 14.77
N SER A 302 -9.42 -2.55 15.07
CA SER A 302 -10.54 -3.48 15.04
C SER A 302 -11.74 -2.81 14.38
N ASP A 303 -12.41 -3.48 13.45
CA ASP A 303 -13.55 -2.92 12.70
C ASP A 303 -14.75 -2.59 13.61
N THR A 304 -14.86 -3.28 14.74
CA THR A 304 -15.92 -3.08 15.74
C THR A 304 -15.85 -1.74 16.45
N CYS A 305 -14.63 -1.28 16.75
CA CYS A 305 -14.41 -0.15 17.64
C CYS A 305 -13.57 0.98 17.05
N CYS A 306 -12.96 0.78 15.86
CA CYS A 306 -12.22 1.82 15.13
C CYS A 306 -13.00 2.41 13.95
N ILE A 307 -14.25 1.98 13.74
CA ILE A 307 -15.17 2.54 12.75
C ILE A 307 -16.41 3.01 13.51
N ASP A 308 -16.76 4.30 13.37
CA ASP A 308 -18.06 4.76 13.83
C ASP A 308 -19.14 4.31 12.84
N LYS A 309 -19.76 3.17 13.13
CA LYS A 309 -20.83 2.59 12.30
C LYS A 309 -22.15 3.38 12.38
N SER A 310 -22.24 4.36 13.30
CA SER A 310 -23.41 5.25 13.38
C SER A 310 -23.34 6.41 12.40
N ASP A 311 -22.15 6.77 11.94
CA ASP A 311 -21.93 7.75 10.88
C ASP A 311 -21.87 7.04 9.52
N HIS A 312 -22.92 7.25 8.70
CA HIS A 312 -23.03 6.61 7.40
C HIS A 312 -21.88 6.98 6.45
N ILE A 313 -21.36 8.21 6.49
CA ILE A 313 -20.27 8.64 5.62
C ILE A 313 -19.00 7.89 6.00
N VAL A 314 -18.66 7.87 7.29
CA VAL A 314 -17.49 7.15 7.81
C VAL A 314 -17.58 5.65 7.54
N PHE A 315 -18.77 5.06 7.73
CA PHE A 315 -18.99 3.64 7.48
C PHE A 315 -18.83 3.28 5.99
N GLN A 316 -19.42 4.05 5.09
CA GLN A 316 -19.29 3.85 3.63
C GLN A 316 -17.85 3.95 3.16
N GLU A 317 -17.14 4.99 3.59
CA GLU A 317 -15.72 5.14 3.26
C GLU A 317 -14.90 3.97 3.79
N ALA A 318 -15.18 3.49 5.00
CA ALA A 318 -14.48 2.36 5.59
C ALA A 318 -14.67 1.09 4.76
N LEU A 319 -15.89 0.79 4.30
CA LEU A 319 -16.17 -0.40 3.48
C LEU A 319 -15.32 -0.43 2.20
N VAL A 320 -15.18 0.71 1.54
CA VAL A 320 -14.39 0.83 0.30
C VAL A 320 -12.88 0.84 0.59
N ALA A 321 -12.46 1.36 1.75
CA ALA A 321 -11.05 1.49 2.11
C ALA A 321 -10.46 0.27 2.84
N MET A 322 -11.28 -0.59 3.46
CA MET A 322 -10.86 -1.69 4.33
C MET A 322 -9.82 -2.60 3.68
N PHE A 323 -10.03 -2.99 2.41
CA PHE A 323 -9.06 -3.82 1.68
C PHE A 323 -7.67 -3.17 1.66
N ARG A 324 -7.61 -1.87 1.34
CA ARG A 324 -6.35 -1.10 1.30
C ARG A 324 -5.72 -1.00 2.69
N TRP A 325 -6.52 -0.89 3.74
CA TRP A 325 -6.02 -0.88 5.11
C TRP A 325 -5.40 -2.22 5.48
N TYR A 326 -6.05 -3.35 5.18
CA TYR A 326 -5.45 -4.68 5.37
C TYR A 326 -4.16 -4.84 4.55
N GLN A 327 -4.13 -4.35 3.32
CA GLN A 327 -2.93 -4.35 2.46
C GLN A 327 -1.78 -3.47 3.00
N GLY A 328 -2.12 -2.36 3.65
CA GLY A 328 -1.20 -1.39 4.25
C GLY A 328 -0.76 -1.74 5.67
N SER A 329 -1.42 -2.70 6.32
CA SER A 329 -1.11 -3.14 7.68
C SER A 329 0.28 -3.77 7.77
N ALA A 330 0.92 -3.62 8.94
CA ALA A 330 2.19 -4.28 9.23
C ALA A 330 2.03 -5.79 9.42
N MET A 331 0.88 -6.20 9.93
CA MET A 331 0.51 -7.57 10.25
C MET A 331 -1.01 -7.62 10.48
N VAL A 332 -1.60 -8.77 10.16
CA VAL A 332 -2.96 -9.12 10.55
C VAL A 332 -2.92 -10.26 11.55
N ILE A 333 -3.54 -10.05 12.70
CA ILE A 333 -3.74 -11.08 13.73
C ILE A 333 -5.12 -11.68 13.50
N VAL A 334 -5.16 -12.97 13.22
CA VAL A 334 -6.41 -13.73 13.07
C VAL A 334 -6.73 -14.43 14.37
N PHE A 335 -7.87 -14.10 14.98
CA PHE A 335 -8.37 -14.76 16.17
C PHE A 335 -9.34 -15.90 15.82
N LEU A 336 -8.91 -17.15 16.06
CA LEU A 336 -9.64 -18.37 15.71
C LEU A 336 -10.57 -18.81 16.83
N ARG A 337 -11.74 -18.18 16.92
CA ARG A 337 -12.79 -18.57 17.87
C ARG A 337 -13.17 -20.04 17.71
N GLY A 338 -13.21 -20.78 18.82
CA GLY A 338 -13.50 -22.22 18.85
C GLY A 338 -12.33 -23.14 18.53
N VAL A 339 -11.15 -22.60 18.19
CA VAL A 339 -9.91 -23.36 18.02
C VAL A 339 -9.02 -23.10 19.23
N ARG A 340 -8.75 -24.13 20.03
CA ARG A 340 -7.85 -24.07 21.20
C ARG A 340 -6.47 -24.65 20.89
N SER A 341 -5.47 -24.35 21.70
CA SER A 341 -4.14 -25.01 21.65
C SER A 341 -4.19 -26.54 21.66
N SER A 342 -5.17 -27.13 22.35
CA SER A 342 -5.39 -28.58 22.40
C SER A 342 -6.12 -29.16 21.18
N SER A 343 -6.47 -28.36 20.16
CA SER A 343 -7.24 -28.82 19.01
C SER A 343 -6.42 -29.77 18.12
N ALA A 344 -7.09 -30.71 17.48
CA ALA A 344 -6.45 -31.62 16.53
C ALA A 344 -5.94 -30.89 15.28
N TYR A 345 -5.02 -31.55 14.56
CA TYR A 345 -4.56 -31.11 13.25
C TYR A 345 -5.75 -30.88 12.30
N GLY A 346 -5.74 -29.80 11.52
CA GLY A 346 -6.84 -29.45 10.61
C GLY A 346 -7.88 -28.50 11.22
N ALA A 347 -7.73 -28.06 12.47
CA ALA A 347 -8.70 -27.19 13.13
C ALA A 347 -8.81 -25.79 12.50
N LEU A 348 -7.75 -25.28 11.86
CA LEU A 348 -7.83 -24.05 11.09
C LEU A 348 -8.73 -24.28 9.86
N ALA A 349 -8.58 -25.41 9.16
CA ALA A 349 -9.39 -25.70 7.98
C ALA A 349 -10.90 -25.69 8.26
N GLY A 350 -11.30 -26.26 9.40
CA GLY A 350 -12.69 -26.27 9.88
C GLY A 350 -13.15 -24.99 10.59
N SER A 351 -12.31 -23.97 10.72
CA SER A 351 -12.63 -22.76 11.48
C SER A 351 -13.74 -21.95 10.80
N ILE A 352 -14.65 -21.40 11.61
CA ILE A 352 -15.69 -20.48 11.15
C ILE A 352 -15.08 -19.25 10.45
N TRP A 353 -13.86 -18.86 10.82
CA TRP A 353 -13.15 -17.76 10.17
C TRP A 353 -13.00 -17.97 8.65
N ASN A 354 -12.75 -19.20 8.19
CA ASN A 354 -12.63 -19.53 6.76
C ASN A 354 -13.97 -19.46 6.01
N THR A 355 -15.09 -19.40 6.73
CA THR A 355 -16.43 -19.40 6.13
C THR A 355 -17.03 -18.01 5.98
N ARG A 356 -16.44 -16.94 6.52
CA ARG A 356 -17.01 -15.58 6.41
C ARG A 356 -16.61 -14.89 5.11
N ALA A 357 -17.51 -14.10 4.53
CA ALA A 357 -17.22 -13.35 3.29
C ALA A 357 -16.07 -12.34 3.46
N TRP A 358 -16.16 -11.46 4.46
CA TRP A 358 -15.18 -10.40 4.72
C TRP A 358 -13.76 -10.91 5.02
N THR A 359 -13.61 -12.08 5.65
CA THR A 359 -12.27 -12.63 5.96
C THR A 359 -11.47 -13.00 4.71
N LEU A 360 -12.08 -13.00 3.51
CA LEU A 360 -11.40 -13.34 2.25
C LEU A 360 -10.44 -12.23 1.88
N GLN A 361 -10.94 -10.99 1.90
CA GLN A 361 -10.10 -9.84 1.65
C GLN A 361 -9.09 -9.63 2.76
N GLU A 362 -9.45 -9.92 4.01
CA GLU A 362 -8.52 -9.83 5.15
C GLU A 362 -7.33 -10.79 4.93
N TYR A 363 -7.60 -12.00 4.41
CA TYR A 363 -6.56 -12.94 4.02
C TYR A 363 -5.79 -12.49 2.77
N ILE A 364 -6.46 -12.17 1.67
CA ILE A 364 -5.82 -11.86 0.38
C ILE A 364 -4.99 -10.57 0.47
N ALA A 365 -5.52 -9.51 1.09
CA ALA A 365 -4.88 -8.21 1.17
C ALA A 365 -3.63 -8.23 2.07
N ALA A 366 -3.67 -8.98 3.18
CA ALA A 366 -2.61 -8.99 4.17
C ALA A 366 -1.30 -9.59 3.62
N LYS A 367 -0.19 -8.88 3.82
CA LYS A 367 1.15 -9.40 3.48
C LYS A 367 1.67 -10.38 4.53
N VAL A 368 1.36 -10.12 5.80
CA VAL A 368 1.79 -10.90 6.95
C VAL A 368 0.56 -11.26 7.78
N ILE A 369 0.38 -12.55 8.05
CA ILE A 369 -0.71 -13.06 8.90
C ILE A 369 -0.12 -13.88 10.04
N ARG A 370 -0.70 -13.75 11.23
CA ARG A 370 -0.47 -14.67 12.35
C ARG A 370 -1.80 -15.14 12.91
N PHE A 371 -1.98 -16.45 12.97
CA PHE A 371 -3.15 -17.10 13.55
C PHE A 371 -2.93 -17.32 15.05
N TYR A 372 -3.92 -16.91 15.83
CA TYR A 372 -4.01 -17.12 17.27
C TYR A 372 -5.23 -17.97 17.57
N THR A 373 -5.09 -18.88 18.52
CA THR A 373 -6.18 -19.67 19.07
C THR A 373 -7.09 -18.82 19.97
N GLU A 374 -8.20 -19.41 20.40
CA GLU A 374 -9.13 -18.85 21.38
C GLU A 374 -8.45 -18.53 22.73
N ASP A 375 -7.42 -19.30 23.10
CA ASP A 375 -6.59 -19.07 24.29
C ASP A 375 -5.43 -18.09 24.07
N TRP A 376 -5.42 -17.37 22.94
CA TRP A 376 -4.39 -16.38 22.59
C TRP A 376 -2.96 -16.94 22.52
N THR A 377 -2.83 -18.24 22.23
CA THR A 377 -1.56 -18.86 21.84
C THR A 377 -1.43 -18.88 20.32
N LEU A 378 -0.20 -18.93 19.82
CA LEU A 378 0.02 -19.05 18.37
C LEU A 378 -0.55 -20.38 17.91
N TYR A 379 -1.28 -20.38 16.80
CA TYR A 379 -1.80 -21.63 16.26
C TYR A 379 -0.65 -22.60 15.98
N ARG A 380 -0.71 -23.77 16.65
CA ARG A 380 0.32 -24.82 16.65
C ARG A 380 1.67 -24.41 17.25
N ASP A 381 1.70 -23.42 18.13
CA ASP A 381 2.93 -22.86 18.73
C ASP A 381 3.96 -22.42 17.67
N LEU A 382 3.49 -22.10 16.45
CA LEU A 382 4.33 -21.70 15.33
C LEU A 382 4.74 -20.24 15.47
N ASP A 383 5.90 -20.00 16.09
CA ASP A 383 6.50 -18.67 16.19
C ASP A 383 7.36 -18.32 14.97
N ILE A 384 6.70 -18.21 13.81
CA ILE A 384 7.30 -17.66 12.59
C ILE A 384 6.71 -16.27 12.29
N PRO A 385 7.46 -15.37 11.62
CA PRO A 385 7.00 -14.02 11.36
C PRO A 385 5.71 -13.94 10.54
N ASN A 386 5.51 -14.91 9.62
CA ASN A 386 4.38 -14.93 8.71
C ASN A 386 3.85 -16.36 8.52
N HIS A 387 2.63 -16.63 8.99
CA HIS A 387 2.00 -17.95 8.85
C HIS A 387 1.65 -18.29 7.39
N LYS A 388 1.63 -17.32 6.48
CA LYS A 388 1.50 -17.60 5.03
C LYS A 388 2.72 -18.32 4.44
N GLU A 389 3.84 -18.34 5.15
CA GLU A 389 5.08 -19.01 4.71
C GLU A 389 5.19 -20.43 5.28
N SER A 390 4.28 -20.85 6.18
CA SER A 390 4.24 -22.22 6.70
C SER A 390 3.55 -23.16 5.70
N PRO A 391 4.22 -24.25 5.26
CA PRO A 391 3.61 -25.27 4.42
C PRO A 391 2.38 -25.92 5.06
N GLU A 392 2.40 -26.08 6.38
CA GLU A 392 1.31 -26.71 7.12
C GLU A 392 0.06 -25.83 7.18
N ILE A 393 0.23 -24.53 7.43
CA ILE A 393 -0.88 -23.56 7.42
C ILE A 393 -1.46 -23.49 6.02
N ILE A 394 -0.62 -23.40 4.99
CA ILE A 394 -1.09 -23.35 3.61
C ILE A 394 -1.82 -24.63 3.21
N SER A 395 -1.38 -25.81 3.68
CA SER A 395 -2.10 -27.07 3.46
C SER A 395 -3.49 -27.07 4.09
N GLU A 396 -3.64 -26.56 5.32
CA GLU A 396 -4.97 -26.42 5.94
C GLU A 396 -5.84 -25.38 5.23
N MET A 397 -5.25 -24.29 4.73
CA MET A 397 -5.96 -23.29 3.92
C MET A 397 -6.42 -23.86 2.57
N GLU A 398 -5.61 -24.70 1.93
CA GLU A 398 -5.99 -25.43 0.72
C GLU A 398 -7.16 -26.39 1.00
N GLN A 399 -7.13 -27.11 2.12
CA GLN A 399 -8.25 -27.95 2.55
C GLN A 399 -9.53 -27.15 2.81
N ALA A 400 -9.41 -25.98 3.44
CA ALA A 400 -10.54 -25.10 3.74
C ALA A 400 -11.19 -24.51 2.48
N THR A 401 -10.37 -24.15 1.49
CA THR A 401 -10.79 -23.36 0.33
C THR A 401 -11.01 -24.18 -0.94
N GLY A 402 -10.41 -25.38 -1.02
CA GLY A 402 -10.38 -26.19 -2.24
C GLY A 402 -9.54 -25.60 -3.38
N VAL A 403 -8.65 -24.65 -3.05
CA VAL A 403 -7.75 -23.95 -3.99
C VAL A 403 -6.31 -24.26 -3.62
N SER A 404 -5.47 -24.57 -4.62
CA SER A 404 -4.12 -25.04 -4.35
C SER A 404 -3.26 -23.99 -3.65
N ALA A 405 -2.29 -24.44 -2.87
CA ALA A 405 -1.27 -23.59 -2.25
C ALA A 405 -0.68 -22.54 -3.21
N GLN A 406 -0.30 -22.97 -4.42
CA GLN A 406 0.28 -22.10 -5.44
C GLN A 406 -0.69 -21.02 -5.90
N GLN A 407 -1.97 -21.35 -6.06
CA GLN A 407 -2.99 -20.40 -6.45
C GLN A 407 -3.27 -19.40 -5.32
N LEU A 408 -3.37 -19.85 -4.06
CA LEU A 408 -3.55 -18.97 -2.91
C LEU A 408 -2.41 -17.95 -2.77
N MET A 409 -1.17 -18.36 -3.07
CA MET A 409 0.00 -17.47 -3.07
C MET A 409 0.04 -16.52 -4.27
N ALA A 410 -0.51 -16.92 -5.43
CA ALA A 410 -0.51 -16.14 -6.66
C ALA A 410 -1.65 -15.11 -6.75
N LEU A 411 -2.65 -15.18 -5.87
CA LEU A 411 -3.78 -14.25 -5.88
C LEU A 411 -3.35 -12.83 -5.53
N TYR A 412 -3.60 -11.93 -6.47
CA TYR A 412 -3.35 -10.50 -6.33
C TYR A 412 -4.64 -9.71 -6.60
N PRO A 413 -4.89 -8.56 -5.93
CA PRO A 413 -6.04 -7.71 -6.24
C PRO A 413 -6.08 -7.28 -7.71
N GLY A 414 -7.28 -7.05 -8.23
CA GLY A 414 -7.52 -6.62 -9.61
C GLY A 414 -8.31 -7.64 -10.42
N LEU A 415 -8.20 -7.56 -11.75
CA LEU A 415 -9.07 -8.25 -12.71
C LEU A 415 -8.45 -9.52 -13.32
N SER A 416 -7.34 -10.00 -12.76
CA SER A 416 -6.79 -11.33 -13.09
C SER A 416 -7.46 -12.43 -12.27
N SER A 417 -7.51 -13.65 -12.81
CA SER A 417 -8.03 -14.84 -12.12
C SER A 417 -9.42 -14.62 -11.51
N ILE A 418 -10.30 -13.97 -12.28
CA ILE A 418 -11.63 -13.57 -11.80
C ILE A 418 -12.42 -14.79 -11.34
N ARG A 419 -12.39 -15.86 -12.13
CA ARG A 419 -13.12 -17.08 -11.81
C ARG A 419 -12.65 -17.74 -10.52
N GLU A 420 -11.35 -17.78 -10.27
CA GLU A 420 -10.76 -18.33 -9.05
C GLU A 420 -11.16 -17.51 -7.82
N LYS A 421 -11.14 -16.17 -7.94
CA LYS A 421 -11.59 -15.26 -6.87
C LYS A 421 -13.07 -15.45 -6.55
N LEU A 422 -13.92 -15.57 -7.57
CA LEU A 422 -15.36 -15.84 -7.41
C LEU A 422 -15.60 -17.21 -6.78
N ARG A 423 -14.83 -18.23 -7.17
CA ARG A 423 -14.90 -19.56 -6.56
C ARG A 423 -14.52 -19.53 -5.08
N LEU A 424 -13.46 -18.81 -4.71
CA LEU A 424 -13.08 -18.62 -3.30
C LEU A 424 -14.13 -17.87 -2.48
N ALA A 425 -14.83 -16.93 -3.11
CA ALA A 425 -15.91 -16.20 -2.48
C ALA A 425 -17.18 -17.06 -2.35
N SER A 426 -17.42 -17.98 -3.29
CA SER A 426 -18.62 -18.83 -3.34
C SER A 426 -18.76 -19.84 -2.19
N THR A 427 -17.66 -20.17 -1.51
CA THR A 427 -17.66 -21.08 -0.36
C THR A 427 -17.97 -20.36 0.96
N ARG A 428 -18.12 -19.03 0.91
CA ARG A 428 -18.28 -18.17 2.09
C ARG A 428 -19.73 -17.77 2.31
N ARG A 429 -20.02 -17.42 3.55
CA ARG A 429 -21.31 -17.03 4.09
C ARG A 429 -21.28 -15.55 4.46
N THR A 430 -22.40 -14.91 4.21
CA THR A 430 -22.64 -13.51 4.51
C THR A 430 -23.68 -13.36 5.62
N THR A 431 -23.65 -12.24 6.32
CA THR A 431 -24.71 -11.87 7.27
C THR A 431 -25.77 -11.03 6.58
N TRP A 432 -25.33 -10.06 5.79
CA TRP A 432 -26.15 -9.29 4.85
C TRP A 432 -25.97 -9.84 3.45
N VAL A 433 -27.04 -9.94 2.66
CA VAL A 433 -26.95 -10.51 1.30
C VAL A 433 -25.98 -9.71 0.42
N GLU A 434 -25.90 -8.39 0.64
CA GLU A 434 -25.04 -7.47 -0.10
C GLU A 434 -23.55 -7.68 0.17
N ASP A 435 -23.19 -8.27 1.31
CA ASP A 435 -21.78 -8.58 1.61
C ASP A 435 -21.19 -9.58 0.62
N ALA A 436 -22.01 -10.33 -0.13
CA ALA A 436 -21.55 -11.21 -1.20
C ALA A 436 -20.85 -10.41 -2.31
N ALA A 437 -21.23 -9.14 -2.49
CA ALA A 437 -20.60 -8.20 -3.39
C ALA A 437 -19.56 -7.32 -2.67
N TYR A 438 -19.94 -6.70 -1.55
CA TYR A 438 -19.12 -5.67 -0.93
C TYR A 438 -17.82 -6.21 -0.33
N SER A 439 -17.79 -7.47 0.11
CA SER A 439 -16.55 -8.09 0.56
C SER A 439 -15.52 -8.28 -0.57
N LEU A 440 -15.91 -8.08 -1.83
CA LEU A 440 -15.09 -8.32 -3.02
C LEU A 440 -14.64 -7.04 -3.73
N LEU A 441 -15.12 -5.86 -3.30
CA LEU A 441 -14.78 -4.57 -3.94
C LEU A 441 -13.27 -4.38 -4.06
N GLY A 442 -12.55 -4.56 -2.95
CA GLY A 442 -11.10 -4.44 -2.94
C GLY A 442 -10.36 -5.56 -3.67
N ILE A 443 -10.92 -6.79 -3.68
CA ILE A 443 -10.34 -7.94 -4.38
C ILE A 443 -10.33 -7.71 -5.90
N PHE A 444 -11.38 -7.09 -6.44
CA PHE A 444 -11.47 -6.75 -7.86
C PHE A 444 -10.99 -5.33 -8.19
N SER A 445 -10.43 -4.60 -7.22
CA SER A 445 -10.07 -3.18 -7.37
C SER A 445 -11.21 -2.38 -7.99
N ALA A 446 -12.46 -2.63 -7.57
CA ALA A 446 -13.69 -2.06 -8.09
C ALA A 446 -13.92 -0.64 -7.56
N ILE A 447 -13.09 0.29 -8.05
CA ILE A 447 -13.12 1.70 -7.68
C ILE A 447 -14.45 2.32 -8.17
N GLY A 448 -15.09 3.12 -7.31
CA GLY A 448 -16.29 3.89 -7.67
C GLY A 448 -17.62 3.15 -7.52
N ILE A 449 -17.63 1.90 -7.04
CA ILE A 449 -18.89 1.22 -6.68
C ILE A 449 -19.23 1.56 -5.22
N PRO A 450 -20.29 2.34 -4.94
CA PRO A 450 -20.74 2.59 -3.57
C PRO A 450 -21.39 1.34 -2.96
N ALA A 451 -21.26 1.16 -1.65
CA ALA A 451 -21.87 0.05 -0.91
C ALA A 451 -23.28 0.44 -0.42
N ILE A 452 -24.31 0.13 -1.20
CA ILE A 452 -25.71 0.43 -0.89
C ILE A 452 -26.32 -0.76 -0.12
N TYR A 453 -26.37 -0.72 1.20
CA TYR A 453 -27.13 -1.71 1.98
C TYR A 453 -28.63 -1.45 1.83
N GLY A 454 -29.40 -2.47 1.49
CA GLY A 454 -30.82 -2.38 1.13
C GLY A 454 -31.11 -2.68 -0.34
N GLU A 455 -30.11 -2.75 -1.21
CA GLU A 455 -30.30 -3.16 -2.61
C GLU A 455 -30.45 -4.68 -2.79
N GLY A 456 -30.22 -5.46 -1.73
CA GLY A 456 -30.47 -6.89 -1.72
C GLY A 456 -29.59 -7.65 -2.72
N GLU A 457 -30.20 -8.60 -3.42
CA GLU A 457 -29.53 -9.53 -4.34
C GLU A 457 -29.06 -8.87 -5.65
N ALA A 458 -29.44 -7.61 -5.91
CA ALA A 458 -28.96 -6.84 -7.05
C ALA A 458 -27.47 -6.48 -6.93
N SER A 459 -26.96 -6.40 -5.71
CA SER A 459 -25.58 -6.01 -5.38
C SER A 459 -24.50 -6.85 -6.08
N LEU A 460 -24.69 -8.17 -6.12
CA LEU A 460 -23.76 -9.07 -6.82
C LEU A 460 -23.78 -8.82 -8.33
N GLY A 461 -24.98 -8.65 -8.90
CA GLY A 461 -25.14 -8.31 -10.32
C GLY A 461 -24.42 -7.01 -10.66
N ARG A 462 -24.63 -5.96 -9.86
CA ARG A 462 -23.97 -4.66 -10.05
C ARG A 462 -22.45 -4.76 -10.01
N LEU A 463 -21.90 -5.51 -9.05
CA LEU A 463 -20.47 -5.79 -8.99
C LEU A 463 -19.97 -6.52 -10.25
N LEU A 464 -20.62 -7.63 -10.62
CA LEU A 464 -20.19 -8.46 -11.74
C LEU A 464 -20.30 -7.73 -13.08
N ALA A 465 -21.30 -6.87 -13.25
CA ALA A 465 -21.41 -5.98 -14.41
C ALA A 465 -20.22 -5.02 -14.52
N ASN A 466 -19.80 -4.42 -13.40
CA ASN A 466 -18.61 -3.56 -13.37
C ASN A 466 -17.32 -4.35 -13.65
N VAL A 467 -17.16 -5.52 -13.03
CA VAL A 467 -16.01 -6.40 -13.26
C VAL A 467 -15.95 -6.79 -14.74
N LEU A 468 -17.05 -7.26 -15.34
CA LEU A 468 -17.12 -7.61 -16.75
C LEU A 468 -16.76 -6.43 -17.66
N THR A 469 -17.32 -5.25 -17.38
CA THR A 469 -17.08 -4.05 -18.21
C THR A 469 -15.61 -3.62 -18.19
N ARG A 470 -14.94 -3.79 -17.05
CA ARG A 470 -13.52 -3.40 -16.91
C ARG A 470 -12.55 -4.48 -17.37
N SER A 471 -12.94 -5.75 -17.29
CA SER A 471 -12.05 -6.87 -17.64
C SER A 471 -12.25 -7.37 -19.07
N GLY A 472 -13.46 -7.25 -19.62
CA GLY A 472 -13.89 -7.95 -20.83
C GLY A 472 -14.00 -9.48 -20.65
N ASP A 473 -13.85 -10.01 -19.43
CA ASP A 473 -13.80 -11.44 -19.17
C ASP A 473 -15.20 -12.05 -19.09
N ALA A 474 -15.65 -12.58 -20.23
CA ALA A 474 -16.97 -13.19 -20.32
C ALA A 474 -17.12 -14.52 -19.56
N ASN A 475 -16.06 -15.07 -18.97
CA ASN A 475 -16.16 -16.27 -18.11
C ASN A 475 -16.99 -16.01 -16.83
N ILE A 476 -17.22 -14.74 -16.48
CA ILE A 476 -18.18 -14.34 -15.44
C ILE A 476 -19.59 -14.85 -15.77
N LEU A 477 -19.92 -14.95 -17.06
CA LEU A 477 -21.21 -15.43 -17.53
C LEU A 477 -21.30 -16.97 -17.50
N ALA A 478 -20.27 -17.71 -17.10
CA ALA A 478 -20.29 -19.17 -17.12
C ALA A 478 -20.87 -19.78 -15.82
N TRP A 479 -22.18 -19.69 -15.58
CA TRP A 479 -22.83 -20.14 -14.34
C TRP A 479 -24.22 -20.77 -14.57
N THR A 480 -24.70 -21.56 -13.61
CA THR A 480 -26.05 -22.13 -13.62
C THR A 480 -26.76 -21.83 -12.30
N GLY A 481 -28.01 -21.40 -12.35
CA GLY A 481 -28.78 -21.02 -11.16
C GLY A 481 -29.86 -19.99 -11.46
N GLU A 482 -30.25 -19.25 -10.43
CA GLU A 482 -31.21 -18.15 -10.52
C GLU A 482 -30.55 -16.86 -11.03
N SER A 483 -31.31 -16.12 -11.82
CA SER A 483 -30.91 -14.85 -12.45
C SER A 483 -31.10 -13.67 -11.51
N SER A 484 -30.08 -12.80 -11.46
CA SER A 484 -30.07 -11.62 -10.61
C SER A 484 -31.23 -10.68 -10.97
N PRO A 485 -31.85 -10.02 -9.97
CA PRO A 485 -32.82 -8.95 -10.23
C PRO A 485 -32.20 -7.72 -10.90
N PHE A 486 -30.86 -7.60 -10.92
CA PHE A 486 -30.16 -6.51 -11.61
C PHE A 486 -30.13 -6.71 -13.13
N ASN A 487 -29.81 -7.93 -13.57
CA ASN A 487 -29.83 -8.31 -14.99
C ASN A 487 -29.82 -9.84 -15.11
N SER A 488 -30.67 -10.38 -15.98
CA SER A 488 -30.89 -11.82 -16.14
C SER A 488 -29.65 -12.62 -16.56
N CYS A 489 -28.63 -11.96 -17.12
CA CYS A 489 -27.37 -12.57 -17.54
C CYS A 489 -26.41 -12.86 -16.39
N LEU A 490 -26.64 -12.25 -15.23
CA LEU A 490 -25.80 -12.33 -14.03
C LEU A 490 -26.50 -13.16 -12.95
N PRO A 491 -25.74 -13.84 -12.07
CA PRO A 491 -26.31 -14.72 -11.06
C PRO A 491 -26.86 -13.94 -9.86
N THR A 492 -27.93 -14.44 -9.26
CA THR A 492 -28.45 -13.94 -7.97
C THR A 492 -27.47 -14.22 -6.83
N HIS A 493 -26.91 -15.44 -6.81
CA HIS A 493 -26.08 -15.91 -5.71
C HIS A 493 -24.67 -16.27 -6.17
N ILE A 494 -23.68 -15.95 -5.35
CA ILE A 494 -22.28 -16.24 -5.64
C ILE A 494 -21.93 -17.73 -5.58
N THR A 495 -22.76 -18.54 -4.91
CA THR A 495 -22.59 -19.99 -4.74
C THR A 495 -22.54 -20.76 -6.06
N VAL A 496 -23.08 -20.19 -7.15
CA VAL A 496 -23.02 -20.76 -8.50
C VAL A 496 -21.58 -20.96 -9.01
N PHE A 497 -20.61 -20.27 -8.42
CA PHE A 497 -19.19 -20.36 -8.79
C PHE A 497 -18.42 -21.46 -8.04
N ASN A 498 -19.07 -22.22 -7.14
CA ASN A 498 -18.43 -23.26 -6.31
C ASN A 498 -18.07 -24.55 -7.10
N GLY A 499 -18.67 -24.75 -8.27
CA GLY A 499 -18.38 -25.92 -9.10
C GLY A 499 -16.94 -25.94 -9.66
N PRO A 500 -16.43 -27.11 -10.08
CA PRO A 500 -15.25 -27.14 -10.95
C PRO A 500 -15.51 -26.22 -12.14
N VAL A 501 -14.46 -25.62 -12.71
CA VAL A 501 -14.57 -24.87 -13.98
C VAL A 501 -15.22 -25.83 -14.97
N THR A 502 -16.53 -25.69 -15.17
CA THR A 502 -17.23 -26.39 -16.22
C THR A 502 -16.49 -25.98 -17.49
N SER A 503 -16.00 -26.96 -18.24
CA SER A 503 -15.07 -26.79 -19.36
C SER A 503 -15.76 -26.04 -20.50
N HIS A 504 -16.03 -24.76 -20.30
CA HIS A 504 -16.59 -23.86 -21.31
C HIS A 504 -15.47 -23.25 -22.15
N VAL A 505 -14.27 -23.19 -21.60
CA VAL A 505 -13.05 -22.95 -22.37
C VAL A 505 -12.50 -24.31 -22.79
N PRO A 506 -12.60 -24.69 -24.08
CA PRO A 506 -11.95 -25.90 -24.55
C PRO A 506 -10.44 -25.83 -24.22
N PRO A 507 -9.81 -26.97 -23.87
CA PRO A 507 -8.39 -26.96 -23.55
C PRO A 507 -7.61 -26.36 -24.72
N PRO A 508 -6.54 -25.59 -24.44
CA PRO A 508 -5.71 -25.01 -25.50
C PRO A 508 -5.22 -26.15 -26.40
N ILE A 509 -5.46 -26.03 -27.71
CA ILE A 509 -4.97 -27.00 -28.69
C ILE A 509 -3.44 -26.95 -28.66
N PRO A 510 -2.74 -28.06 -28.37
CA PRO A 510 -1.28 -28.10 -28.41
C PRO A 510 -0.76 -27.62 -29.77
N ASP A 511 0.35 -26.88 -29.81
CA ASP A 511 0.86 -26.28 -31.06
C ASP A 511 1.02 -27.32 -32.18
N SER A 512 1.50 -28.52 -31.85
CA SER A 512 1.62 -29.62 -32.81
C SER A 512 0.29 -30.08 -33.40
N GLU A 513 -0.78 -30.08 -32.61
CA GLU A 513 -2.12 -30.39 -33.06
C GLU A 513 -2.75 -29.22 -33.84
N MET A 514 -2.50 -27.98 -33.39
CA MET A 514 -2.93 -26.77 -34.07
C MET A 514 -2.35 -26.72 -35.49
N GLU A 515 -1.05 -26.95 -35.64
CA GLU A 515 -0.37 -26.98 -36.94
C GLU A 515 -0.90 -28.11 -37.84
N ARG A 516 -1.23 -29.27 -37.27
CA ARG A 516 -1.88 -30.37 -38.00
C ARG A 516 -3.25 -29.95 -38.54
N ILE A 517 -4.06 -29.27 -37.73
CA ILE A 517 -5.38 -28.76 -38.14
C ILE A 517 -5.23 -27.68 -39.22
N ILE A 518 -4.32 -26.71 -39.02
CA ILE A 518 -4.02 -25.64 -39.99
C ILE A 518 -3.58 -26.22 -41.33
N THR A 519 -2.71 -27.23 -41.33
CA THR A 519 -2.24 -27.90 -42.55
C THR A 519 -3.38 -28.55 -43.32
N GLY A 520 -4.34 -29.16 -42.62
CA GLY A 520 -5.57 -29.69 -43.24
C GLY A 520 -6.50 -28.59 -43.80
N LEU A 521 -6.47 -27.38 -43.22
CA LEU A 521 -7.21 -26.21 -43.71
C LEU A 521 -6.52 -25.49 -44.89
N ARG A 522 -5.39 -26.01 -45.40
CA ARG A 522 -4.77 -25.54 -46.65
C ARG A 522 -5.29 -26.28 -47.89
N ALA A 523 -6.19 -27.25 -47.72
CA ALA A 523 -6.82 -27.97 -48.82
C ALA A 523 -7.76 -27.07 -49.65
N PRO A 524 -7.95 -27.34 -50.97
CA PRO A 524 -8.79 -26.51 -51.86
C PRO A 524 -10.26 -26.39 -51.45
N SER A 525 -10.74 -27.27 -50.57
CA SER A 525 -12.12 -27.30 -50.07
C SER A 525 -12.41 -26.28 -48.95
N PHE A 526 -11.39 -25.60 -48.43
CA PHE A 526 -11.53 -24.59 -47.37
C PHE A 526 -11.78 -23.19 -47.96
N CYS A 527 -12.90 -22.56 -47.58
CA CYS A 527 -13.21 -21.20 -47.98
C CYS A 527 -12.47 -20.20 -47.08
N LEU A 528 -11.22 -19.89 -47.44
CA LEU A 528 -10.37 -18.96 -46.71
C LEU A 528 -11.00 -17.56 -46.60
N GLU A 529 -11.72 -17.11 -47.62
CA GLU A 529 -12.34 -15.78 -47.65
C GLU A 529 -13.40 -15.59 -46.53
N VAL A 530 -14.21 -16.63 -46.27
CA VAL A 530 -15.20 -16.60 -45.18
C VAL A 530 -14.50 -16.56 -43.82
N ALA A 531 -13.44 -17.35 -43.65
CA ALA A 531 -12.67 -17.37 -42.41
C ALA A 531 -11.97 -16.02 -42.14
N LEU A 532 -11.43 -15.38 -43.18
CA LEU A 532 -10.83 -14.04 -43.07
C LEU A 532 -11.87 -12.98 -42.71
N ARG A 533 -13.03 -12.96 -43.38
CA ARG A 533 -14.12 -12.01 -43.05
C ARG A 533 -14.62 -12.18 -41.62
N LEU A 534 -14.76 -13.41 -41.15
CA LEU A 534 -15.11 -13.68 -39.76
C LEU A 534 -14.01 -13.21 -38.81
N TYR A 535 -12.76 -13.55 -39.09
CA TYR A 535 -11.61 -13.14 -38.28
C TYR A 535 -11.50 -11.61 -38.15
N ASP A 536 -11.64 -10.87 -39.27
CA ASP A 536 -11.60 -9.41 -39.24
C ASP A 536 -12.79 -8.84 -38.45
N ARG A 537 -14.01 -9.33 -38.69
CA ARG A 537 -15.21 -8.88 -37.96
C ARG A 537 -15.06 -9.09 -36.46
N LEU A 538 -14.51 -10.23 -36.03
CA LEU A 538 -14.31 -10.53 -34.60
C LEU A 538 -13.25 -9.63 -33.97
N ASN A 539 -12.18 -9.31 -34.70
CA ASN A 539 -11.14 -8.39 -34.22
C ASN A 539 -11.62 -6.94 -34.11
N GLU A 540 -12.69 -6.57 -34.82
CA GLU A 540 -13.30 -5.23 -34.79
C GLU A 540 -14.37 -5.08 -33.71
N LEU A 541 -14.72 -6.14 -32.98
CA LEU A 541 -15.77 -6.08 -31.96
C LEU A 541 -15.30 -5.34 -30.70
N PRO A 542 -16.20 -4.57 -30.06
CA PRO A 542 -15.92 -4.02 -28.74
C PRO A 542 -15.75 -5.14 -27.72
N THR A 543 -15.16 -4.87 -26.56
CA THR A 543 -15.18 -5.83 -25.45
C THR A 543 -16.59 -5.98 -24.85
N PRO A 544 -16.91 -7.11 -24.18
CA PRO A 544 -18.13 -7.22 -23.41
C PRO A 544 -18.26 -6.05 -22.43
N ARG A 545 -19.44 -5.41 -22.39
CA ARG A 545 -19.68 -4.26 -21.50
C ARG A 545 -21.13 -4.19 -21.05
N PHE A 546 -21.32 -3.61 -19.87
CA PHE A 546 -22.62 -3.18 -19.37
C PHE A 546 -22.70 -1.65 -19.41
N ALA A 547 -23.80 -1.12 -19.95
CA ALA A 547 -24.15 0.29 -19.91
C ALA A 547 -25.67 0.42 -19.76
N GLU A 548 -26.15 1.29 -18.86
CA GLU A 548 -27.58 1.54 -18.66
C GLU A 548 -28.41 0.25 -18.42
N SER A 549 -27.87 -0.67 -17.62
CA SER A 549 -28.45 -2.01 -17.37
C SER A 549 -28.57 -2.92 -18.60
N ARG A 550 -27.96 -2.52 -19.73
CA ARG A 550 -27.89 -3.30 -20.97
C ARG A 550 -26.52 -3.96 -21.10
N MET A 551 -26.48 -5.25 -21.44
CA MET A 551 -25.25 -5.93 -21.79
C MET A 551 -25.04 -5.90 -23.29
N THR A 552 -23.90 -5.38 -23.74
CA THR A 552 -23.39 -5.61 -25.10
C THR A 552 -22.41 -6.77 -25.04
N LEU A 553 -22.75 -7.88 -25.68
CA LEU A 553 -21.91 -9.08 -25.73
C LEU A 553 -21.46 -9.38 -27.17
N PRO A 554 -20.15 -9.33 -27.44
CA PRO A 554 -19.55 -9.92 -28.63
C PRO A 554 -19.74 -11.44 -28.60
N CYS A 555 -20.40 -11.99 -29.61
CA CYS A 555 -20.72 -13.41 -29.64
C CYS A 555 -20.94 -13.92 -31.06
N ILE A 556 -20.83 -15.24 -31.23
CA ILE A 556 -21.40 -15.92 -32.40
C ILE A 556 -22.73 -16.54 -31.98
N ALA A 557 -23.82 -16.09 -32.59
CA ALA A 557 -25.15 -16.62 -32.34
C ALA A 557 -25.48 -17.78 -33.30
N PHE A 558 -26.04 -18.85 -32.75
CA PHE A 558 -26.54 -20.00 -33.49
C PHE A 558 -28.03 -20.21 -33.19
N GLN A 559 -28.82 -20.47 -34.22
CA GLN A 559 -30.19 -20.90 -34.03
C GLN A 559 -30.24 -22.38 -33.63
N ILE A 560 -31.03 -22.72 -32.60
CA ILE A 560 -31.17 -24.09 -32.14
C ILE A 560 -32.26 -24.81 -32.93
N PRO A 561 -31.94 -25.90 -33.65
CA PRO A 561 -32.98 -26.70 -34.29
C PRO A 561 -33.80 -27.49 -33.24
N PRO A 562 -35.11 -27.68 -33.45
CA PRO A 562 -36.01 -28.37 -32.52
C PRO A 562 -35.52 -29.79 -32.24
N PHE A 563 -35.11 -30.12 -31.01
CA PHE A 563 -34.88 -31.51 -30.65
C PHE A 563 -35.41 -31.86 -29.24
N LEU A 564 -36.42 -32.74 -29.25
CA LEU A 564 -36.99 -33.49 -28.12
C LEU A 564 -37.58 -32.66 -26.97
N ALA A 565 -38.85 -32.27 -27.12
CA ALA A 565 -39.71 -31.89 -26.00
C ALA A 565 -40.20 -33.15 -25.27
N ASN A 566 -39.64 -33.48 -24.11
CA ASN A 566 -40.28 -34.44 -23.21
C ASN A 566 -41.29 -33.69 -22.33
N ARG A 567 -42.54 -34.14 -22.34
CA ARG A 567 -43.58 -33.65 -21.43
C ARG A 567 -43.40 -34.32 -20.07
N THR A 568 -43.13 -33.51 -19.04
CA THR A 568 -43.15 -33.94 -17.64
C THR A 568 -44.11 -33.03 -16.89
N GLY A 569 -45.35 -33.47 -16.67
CA GLY A 569 -46.41 -32.64 -16.06
C GLY A 569 -46.81 -31.44 -16.94
N SER A 570 -47.01 -30.28 -16.33
CA SER A 570 -47.34 -28.99 -16.98
C SER A 570 -46.12 -28.21 -17.51
N SER A 571 -45.00 -28.89 -17.72
CA SER A 571 -43.74 -28.27 -18.14
C SER A 571 -43.15 -29.02 -19.33
N ARG A 572 -42.70 -28.27 -20.34
CA ARG A 572 -41.98 -28.80 -21.51
C ARG A 572 -40.48 -28.67 -21.30
N VAL A 573 -39.76 -29.79 -21.41
CA VAL A 573 -38.30 -29.84 -21.26
C VAL A 573 -37.63 -29.89 -22.63
N TYR A 574 -36.76 -28.93 -22.95
CA TYR A 574 -35.99 -28.86 -24.20
C TYR A 574 -34.52 -29.18 -23.98
N ARG A 575 -33.91 -30.01 -24.84
CA ARG A 575 -32.48 -30.38 -24.77
C ARG A 575 -31.69 -29.83 -25.96
N ALA A 576 -30.65 -29.02 -25.71
CA ALA A 576 -29.70 -28.59 -26.74
C ALA A 576 -28.30 -29.12 -26.43
N ASP A 577 -27.68 -29.80 -27.40
CA ASP A 577 -26.29 -30.24 -27.36
C ASP A 577 -25.41 -29.19 -28.08
N THR A 578 -24.35 -28.71 -27.43
CA THR A 578 -23.37 -27.79 -28.05
C THR A 578 -22.41 -28.58 -28.93
N ILE A 579 -22.68 -28.67 -30.23
CA ILE A 579 -21.85 -29.40 -31.19
C ILE A 579 -20.90 -28.42 -31.88
N PRO A 580 -19.61 -28.76 -32.10
CA PRO A 580 -18.69 -27.92 -32.86
C PRO A 580 -19.23 -27.52 -34.24
N LEU A 581 -18.88 -26.32 -34.69
CA LEU A 581 -19.33 -25.75 -35.97
C LEU A 581 -19.15 -26.76 -37.13
N GLY A 582 -20.25 -27.10 -37.81
CA GLY A 582 -20.29 -28.00 -38.98
C GLY A 582 -20.63 -29.47 -38.69
N TRP A 583 -20.96 -29.84 -37.45
CA TRP A 583 -21.37 -31.21 -37.12
C TRP A 583 -22.78 -31.23 -36.52
N TRP A 584 -23.62 -32.17 -36.96
CA TRP A 584 -24.94 -32.42 -36.40
C TRP A 584 -25.02 -33.86 -35.89
N LYS A 585 -25.84 -34.11 -34.88
CA LYS A 585 -26.06 -35.45 -34.32
C LYS A 585 -27.53 -35.83 -34.52
N SER A 586 -27.80 -36.62 -35.56
CA SER A 586 -29.05 -37.36 -35.66
C SER A 586 -28.90 -38.65 -34.86
N GLY A 587 -29.97 -39.11 -34.20
CA GLY A 587 -29.95 -40.27 -33.30
C GLY A 587 -28.97 -41.39 -33.72
N ARG A 588 -27.89 -41.50 -32.94
CA ARG A 588 -26.74 -42.43 -33.04
C ARG A 588 -25.61 -42.13 -34.04
N ASP A 589 -25.76 -41.21 -35.00
CA ASP A 589 -24.67 -40.86 -35.94
C ASP A 589 -24.34 -39.35 -35.97
N LYS A 590 -23.04 -39.05 -35.91
CA LYS A 590 -22.51 -37.70 -36.16
C LYS A 590 -22.36 -37.51 -37.67
N THR A 591 -23.19 -36.66 -38.28
CA THR A 591 -23.07 -36.29 -39.69
C THR A 591 -22.46 -34.89 -39.83
N PHE A 592 -21.39 -34.78 -40.62
CA PHE A 592 -20.80 -33.52 -41.03
C PHE A 592 -21.69 -32.89 -42.10
N LEU A 593 -22.55 -31.95 -41.70
CA LEU A 593 -23.20 -31.03 -42.64
C LEU A 593 -22.19 -29.93 -42.88
N GLY A 594 -21.49 -29.96 -44.01
CA GLY A 594 -20.51 -28.92 -44.36
C GLY A 594 -21.07 -27.50 -44.16
N TRP A 595 -20.21 -26.48 -44.23
CA TRP A 595 -20.50 -25.06 -43.97
C TRP A 595 -21.74 -24.44 -44.67
N GLY A 596 -22.43 -25.20 -45.53
CA GLY A 596 -23.43 -24.76 -46.50
C GLY A 596 -24.93 -24.70 -46.12
N PRO A 597 -25.47 -25.12 -44.96
CA PRO A 597 -26.84 -24.74 -44.60
C PRO A 597 -26.90 -23.39 -43.87
N TYR A 598 -25.82 -22.98 -43.20
CA TYR A 598 -25.80 -21.80 -42.30
C TYR A 598 -25.04 -20.59 -42.86
N LEU A 599 -24.34 -20.74 -43.99
CA LEU A 599 -23.65 -19.67 -44.73
C LEU A 599 -24.00 -19.67 -46.22
N ARG A 600 -25.24 -20.06 -46.57
CA ARG A 600 -25.70 -19.95 -47.97
C ARG A 600 -26.18 -18.53 -48.25
N GLY A 601 -25.34 -17.77 -48.93
CA GLY A 601 -25.77 -16.58 -49.65
C GLY A 601 -26.83 -16.97 -50.68
N GLY A 602 -28.04 -16.42 -50.52
CA GLY A 602 -29.12 -16.52 -51.49
C GLY A 602 -30.47 -16.87 -50.87
N ALA A 603 -31.34 -15.86 -50.85
CA ALA A 603 -32.78 -15.86 -50.55
C ALA A 603 -33.22 -15.79 -49.07
N CYS A 604 -33.47 -14.55 -48.65
CA CYS A 604 -34.52 -14.11 -47.73
C CYS A 604 -34.73 -14.92 -46.44
N VAL A 605 -33.83 -14.72 -45.47
CA VAL A 605 -34.19 -14.55 -44.06
C VAL A 605 -33.40 -13.33 -43.61
N GLU A 606 -34.07 -12.35 -42.98
CA GLU A 606 -33.49 -11.06 -42.59
C GLU A 606 -32.19 -11.21 -41.78
N ASP A 607 -31.30 -10.23 -41.95
CA ASP A 607 -29.87 -10.12 -41.59
C ASP A 607 -29.44 -10.45 -40.14
N ASP A 608 -30.33 -10.89 -39.25
CA ASP A 608 -30.07 -11.01 -37.80
C ASP A 608 -29.32 -12.29 -37.38
N ALA A 609 -29.12 -13.25 -38.28
CA ALA A 609 -28.54 -14.56 -37.94
C ALA A 609 -27.02 -14.55 -37.71
N LEU A 610 -26.32 -13.45 -38.03
CA LEU A 610 -24.86 -13.32 -37.91
C LEU A 610 -24.44 -11.96 -37.35
N SER A 611 -25.29 -11.29 -36.55
CA SER A 611 -24.83 -10.12 -35.80
C SER A 611 -23.82 -10.60 -34.75
N PRO A 612 -22.55 -10.14 -34.81
CA PRO A 612 -21.52 -10.55 -33.86
C PRO A 612 -21.66 -9.83 -32.51
N THR A 613 -22.71 -9.02 -32.35
CA THR A 613 -23.02 -8.27 -31.11
C THR A 613 -24.49 -8.41 -30.78
N LEU A 614 -24.78 -8.71 -29.52
CA LEU A 614 -26.15 -8.78 -28.98
C LEU A 614 -26.31 -7.75 -27.86
N ASN A 615 -27.42 -7.01 -27.86
CA ASN A 615 -27.82 -6.12 -26.77
C ASN A 615 -28.92 -6.79 -25.93
N LEU A 616 -28.74 -6.81 -24.62
CA LEU A 616 -29.57 -7.56 -23.68
C LEU A 616 -30.10 -6.64 -22.59
N ASP A 617 -31.41 -6.42 -22.57
CA ASP A 617 -32.12 -5.56 -21.61
C ASP A 617 -32.84 -6.41 -20.56
N ASP A 618 -33.07 -5.85 -19.36
CA ASP A 618 -33.93 -6.45 -18.35
C ASP A 618 -35.02 -5.45 -17.91
N GLU A 619 -36.28 -5.88 -17.89
CA GLU A 619 -37.38 -5.07 -17.34
C GLU A 619 -37.33 -5.13 -15.81
N ALA A 620 -36.66 -4.15 -15.19
CA ALA A 620 -36.80 -3.87 -13.76
C ALA A 620 -37.49 -2.51 -13.59
N THR A 621 -38.69 -2.53 -13.02
CA THR A 621 -39.46 -1.34 -12.66
C THR A 621 -38.87 -0.66 -11.41
N SER A 622 -38.44 0.60 -11.52
CA SER A 622 -38.90 1.75 -10.70
C SER A 622 -37.99 2.96 -10.89
N ASP A 623 -38.65 4.12 -10.93
CA ASP A 623 -38.14 5.47 -11.15
C ASP A 623 -37.15 5.92 -10.07
N ASP A 624 -36.08 6.61 -10.48
CA ASP A 624 -35.65 7.92 -9.94
C ASP A 624 -34.41 8.41 -10.71
N GLU A 625 -34.53 9.58 -11.34
CA GLU A 625 -33.45 10.31 -12.03
C GLU A 625 -32.43 10.83 -11.01
N ILE A 626 -31.16 10.46 -11.17
CA ILE A 626 -30.03 11.17 -10.55
C ILE A 626 -29.19 11.79 -11.66
N VAL A 627 -29.23 13.13 -11.71
CA VAL A 627 -28.38 13.97 -12.56
C VAL A 627 -26.97 13.98 -11.98
N CYS A 628 -25.99 13.50 -12.74
CA CYS A 628 -24.58 13.66 -12.42
C CYS A 628 -24.00 14.78 -13.29
N GLU A 629 -23.60 15.88 -12.66
CA GLU A 629 -22.82 16.96 -13.27
C GLU A 629 -21.37 16.49 -13.51
N GLU A 630 -20.85 16.80 -14.69
CA GLU A 630 -19.46 16.59 -15.08
C GLU A 630 -18.55 17.54 -14.28
N ILE A 631 -17.55 16.98 -13.60
CA ILE A 631 -16.42 17.73 -13.04
C ILE A 631 -15.20 17.36 -13.87
N ASP A 632 -14.75 18.32 -14.68
CA ASP A 632 -13.41 18.34 -15.26
C ASP A 632 -12.38 18.49 -14.14
N ASP A 633 -11.35 17.64 -14.11
CA ASP A 633 -10.08 18.06 -13.51
C ASP A 633 -8.86 17.36 -14.12
N ASP A 634 -7.91 18.21 -14.48
CA ASP A 634 -6.63 17.98 -15.14
C ASP A 634 -5.68 17.11 -14.28
N SER A 635 -5.22 15.98 -14.84
CA SER A 635 -4.19 15.14 -14.21
C SER A 635 -2.85 15.26 -14.95
N SER A 636 -1.94 16.07 -14.41
CA SER A 636 -0.52 16.04 -14.78
C SER A 636 0.26 15.07 -13.88
N SER A 637 0.74 14.00 -14.51
CA SER A 637 1.92 13.14 -14.22
C SER A 637 2.64 13.26 -12.87
N LEU A 638 2.84 12.13 -12.16
CA LEU A 638 4.12 11.39 -12.14
C LEU A 638 4.15 10.20 -11.13
N ASP A 639 4.85 9.16 -11.58
CA ASP A 639 5.55 8.08 -10.85
C ASP A 639 4.76 6.93 -10.20
N GLU A 640 4.37 5.97 -11.04
CA GLU A 640 4.11 4.59 -10.65
C GLU A 640 5.40 3.84 -10.28
N PRO A 641 5.43 3.05 -9.19
CA PRO A 641 6.58 2.22 -8.85
C PRO A 641 6.69 1.00 -9.77
N HIS A 642 7.88 0.82 -10.34
CA HIS A 642 8.33 -0.32 -11.15
C HIS A 642 7.67 -1.66 -10.78
N VAL A 643 6.81 -2.12 -11.68
CA VAL A 643 6.30 -3.50 -11.76
C VAL A 643 7.47 -4.39 -12.21
N PRO A 644 7.87 -5.44 -11.45
CA PRO A 644 8.75 -6.46 -12.01
C PRO A 644 8.01 -7.10 -13.19
N PRO A 645 8.65 -7.32 -14.34
CA PRO A 645 7.96 -7.81 -15.52
C PRO A 645 7.27 -9.13 -15.16
N LEU A 646 5.95 -9.14 -15.28
CA LEU A 646 5.17 -10.37 -15.34
C LEU A 646 5.86 -11.33 -16.30
N PRO A 647 5.81 -12.66 -16.08
CA PRO A 647 6.20 -13.60 -17.12
C PRO A 647 5.39 -13.19 -18.35
N LEU A 648 6.12 -12.77 -19.39
CA LEU A 648 5.56 -12.30 -20.64
C LEU A 648 4.37 -13.19 -20.98
N LEU A 649 3.17 -12.61 -20.93
CA LEU A 649 2.07 -13.07 -21.77
C LEU A 649 2.73 -13.22 -23.13
N MET A 650 2.91 -14.47 -23.57
CA MET A 650 3.80 -14.79 -24.67
C MET A 650 3.61 -13.74 -25.74
N HIS A 651 4.67 -13.00 -26.06
CA HIS A 651 4.72 -12.20 -27.28
C HIS A 651 4.53 -13.20 -28.41
N THR A 652 3.28 -13.51 -28.73
CA THR A 652 2.93 -14.08 -30.01
C THR A 652 3.30 -12.99 -30.98
N THR A 653 4.37 -13.20 -31.74
CA THR A 653 4.61 -12.45 -32.97
C THR A 653 3.26 -12.26 -33.66
N PRO A 654 2.90 -11.05 -34.12
CA PRO A 654 1.60 -10.82 -34.73
C PRO A 654 1.41 -11.89 -35.79
N LEU A 655 0.45 -12.78 -35.55
CA LEU A 655 0.21 -13.86 -36.47
C LEU A 655 -0.19 -13.24 -37.81
N ASP A 656 0.33 -13.77 -38.90
CA ASP A 656 -0.18 -13.36 -40.21
C ASP A 656 -1.69 -13.62 -40.24
N ARG A 657 -2.42 -12.71 -40.88
CA ARG A 657 -3.89 -12.67 -40.90
C ARG A 657 -4.51 -14.01 -41.34
N GLU A 658 -3.84 -14.72 -42.23
CA GLU A 658 -4.28 -16.01 -42.76
C GLU A 658 -4.15 -17.14 -41.72
N THR A 659 -3.02 -17.18 -41.01
CA THR A 659 -2.80 -18.10 -39.90
C THR A 659 -3.72 -17.80 -38.73
N GLY A 660 -3.99 -16.52 -38.44
CA GLY A 660 -5.00 -16.10 -37.46
C GLY A 660 -6.40 -16.63 -37.78
N ALA A 661 -6.87 -16.43 -39.01
CA ALA A 661 -8.16 -16.93 -39.46
C ALA A 661 -8.25 -18.47 -39.42
N ARG A 662 -7.19 -19.20 -39.78
CA ARG A 662 -7.17 -20.67 -39.68
C ARG A 662 -7.15 -21.16 -38.24
N ARG A 663 -6.45 -20.48 -37.33
CA ARG A 663 -6.48 -20.80 -35.90
C ARG A 663 -7.85 -20.56 -35.28
N LEU A 664 -8.53 -19.48 -35.67
CA LEU A 664 -9.93 -19.24 -35.29
C LEU A 664 -10.83 -20.42 -35.71
N VAL A 665 -10.74 -20.85 -36.98
CA VAL A 665 -11.52 -22.00 -37.47
C VAL A 665 -11.16 -23.30 -36.73
N ALA A 666 -9.89 -23.51 -36.40
CA ALA A 666 -9.47 -24.66 -35.60
C ALA A 666 -10.11 -24.65 -34.20
N ARG A 667 -10.21 -23.48 -33.56
CA ARG A 667 -10.87 -23.32 -32.26
C ARG A 667 -12.39 -23.53 -32.33
N LEU A 668 -13.06 -23.02 -33.36
CA LEU A 668 -14.50 -23.22 -33.58
C LEU A 668 -14.89 -24.70 -33.81
N LYS A 669 -13.91 -25.57 -34.08
CA LYS A 669 -14.09 -27.03 -34.16
C LYS A 669 -13.98 -27.74 -32.81
N GLN A 670 -13.62 -27.05 -31.73
CA GLN A 670 -13.68 -27.59 -30.38
C GLN A 670 -15.11 -27.45 -29.84
N SER A 671 -15.43 -28.22 -28.80
CA SER A 671 -16.63 -27.99 -28.00
C SER A 671 -16.51 -26.63 -27.30
N PHE A 672 -17.56 -25.80 -27.39
CA PHE A 672 -17.58 -24.48 -26.77
C PHE A 672 -18.65 -24.41 -25.67
N GLY A 673 -18.48 -23.49 -24.73
CA GLY A 673 -19.52 -23.13 -23.77
C GLY A 673 -20.61 -22.31 -24.45
N ALA A 674 -21.86 -22.75 -24.35
CA ALA A 674 -23.00 -22.00 -24.86
C ALA A 674 -23.70 -21.23 -23.75
N LEU A 675 -24.19 -20.04 -24.08
CA LEU A 675 -25.26 -19.36 -23.34
C LEU A 675 -26.58 -19.49 -24.11
N LEU A 676 -27.65 -19.88 -23.42
CA LEU A 676 -28.97 -20.01 -24.04
C LEU A 676 -29.82 -18.78 -23.76
N PHE A 677 -30.35 -18.17 -24.81
CA PHE A 677 -31.20 -17.00 -24.71
C PHE A 677 -32.58 -17.26 -25.33
N SER A 678 -33.62 -16.83 -24.63
CA SER A 678 -35.01 -16.85 -25.11
C SER A 678 -35.52 -15.41 -25.19
N PRO A 679 -36.33 -15.05 -26.20
CA PRO A 679 -36.97 -13.75 -26.23
C PRO A 679 -37.91 -13.59 -25.03
N ALA A 680 -37.93 -12.39 -24.44
CA ALA A 680 -39.05 -11.93 -23.64
C ALA A 680 -40.16 -11.50 -24.62
N SER A 681 -41.39 -11.97 -24.41
CA SER A 681 -42.52 -11.59 -25.26
C SER A 681 -42.98 -10.16 -24.94
N THR A 682 -42.21 -9.16 -25.35
CA THR A 682 -42.61 -7.76 -25.33
C THR A 682 -43.04 -7.41 -26.76
N GLY A 683 -44.26 -6.92 -26.95
CA GLY A 683 -44.85 -6.65 -28.27
C GLY A 683 -44.20 -5.51 -29.07
N ARG A 684 -42.89 -5.26 -28.91
CA ARG A 684 -42.10 -4.22 -29.60
C ARG A 684 -41.08 -4.85 -30.57
N ARG A 685 -40.66 -4.04 -31.55
CA ARG A 685 -39.73 -4.42 -32.63
C ARG A 685 -38.29 -4.74 -32.16
N THR A 686 -37.95 -4.51 -30.89
CA THR A 686 -36.70 -4.95 -30.28
C THR A 686 -36.96 -6.25 -29.54
N MET A 687 -36.34 -7.35 -30.02
CA MET A 687 -36.39 -8.65 -29.34
C MET A 687 -35.50 -8.58 -28.10
N ASP A 688 -36.10 -8.41 -26.91
CA ASP A 688 -35.38 -8.52 -25.64
C ASP A 688 -35.10 -9.99 -25.35
N TYR A 689 -33.92 -10.35 -24.85
CA TYR A 689 -33.55 -11.75 -24.59
C TYR A 689 -33.21 -11.98 -23.11
N ARG A 690 -33.78 -13.03 -22.52
CA ARG A 690 -33.41 -13.52 -21.19
C ARG A 690 -32.53 -14.75 -21.29
N ARG A 691 -31.52 -14.82 -20.42
CA ARG A 691 -30.69 -16.02 -20.25
C ARG A 691 -31.52 -17.14 -19.63
N VAL A 692 -31.37 -18.36 -20.15
CA VAL A 692 -32.18 -19.52 -19.77
C VAL A 692 -31.35 -20.70 -19.25
N ALA A 693 -30.13 -20.87 -19.75
CA ALA A 693 -29.22 -21.93 -19.31
C ALA A 693 -27.77 -21.64 -19.72
N ALA A 694 -26.81 -22.32 -19.10
CA ALA A 694 -25.44 -22.45 -19.58
C ALA A 694 -24.92 -23.85 -19.26
N ASP A 695 -24.74 -24.71 -20.27
CA ASP A 695 -23.98 -25.96 -20.18
C ASP A 695 -23.81 -26.59 -21.58
N GLY A 696 -22.94 -27.59 -21.71
CA GLY A 696 -22.84 -28.42 -22.93
C GLY A 696 -24.09 -29.27 -23.21
N MET A 697 -24.94 -29.47 -22.20
CA MET A 697 -26.29 -30.03 -22.31
C MET A 697 -27.30 -29.11 -21.62
N MET A 698 -28.05 -28.33 -22.39
CA MET A 698 -28.98 -27.34 -21.84
C MET A 698 -30.36 -27.95 -21.69
N THR A 699 -30.98 -27.81 -20.51
CA THR A 699 -32.33 -28.31 -20.23
C THR A 699 -33.24 -27.16 -19.80
N VAL A 700 -34.18 -26.73 -20.65
CA VAL A 700 -35.08 -25.60 -20.35
C VAL A 700 -36.49 -26.08 -20.09
N ARG A 701 -37.13 -25.56 -19.02
CA ARG A 701 -38.56 -25.76 -18.72
C ARG A 701 -39.36 -24.52 -19.05
N PHE A 702 -40.29 -24.60 -20.00
CA PHE A 702 -41.28 -23.55 -20.26
C PHE A 702 -42.64 -23.92 -19.65
N GLN A 703 -43.35 -22.92 -19.11
CA GLN A 703 -44.77 -23.04 -18.69
C GLN A 703 -45.69 -23.03 -19.93
N ASP A 704 -46.84 -23.72 -19.83
CA ASP A 704 -47.70 -24.16 -20.94
C ASP A 704 -48.28 -23.06 -21.88
N ASN A 705 -48.04 -21.77 -21.63
CA ASN A 705 -48.65 -20.66 -22.38
C ASN A 705 -47.82 -20.10 -23.56
N VAL A 706 -46.60 -20.61 -23.82
CA VAL A 706 -45.78 -20.10 -24.94
C VAL A 706 -45.90 -21.01 -26.15
N SER A 707 -46.23 -20.42 -27.31
CA SER A 707 -46.37 -21.15 -28.57
C SER A 707 -45.03 -21.78 -28.97
N LEU A 708 -45.08 -23.04 -29.41
CA LEU A 708 -43.90 -23.79 -29.85
C LEU A 708 -43.20 -23.06 -31.02
N ALA A 709 -43.95 -22.39 -31.89
CA ALA A 709 -43.40 -21.65 -33.03
C ALA A 709 -42.60 -20.40 -32.61
N ASP A 710 -43.03 -19.69 -31.56
CA ASP A 710 -42.38 -18.45 -31.09
C ASP A 710 -41.07 -18.73 -30.34
N ILE A 711 -40.99 -19.86 -29.64
CA ILE A 711 -39.75 -20.35 -29.01
C ILE A 711 -38.77 -20.86 -30.09
N LEU A 712 -39.27 -21.59 -31.09
CA LEU A 712 -38.43 -22.30 -32.07
C LEU A 712 -37.71 -21.38 -33.08
N ASN A 713 -38.26 -20.21 -33.38
CA ASN A 713 -37.65 -19.29 -34.33
C ASN A 713 -36.63 -18.34 -33.68
N ASN A 714 -36.70 -18.15 -32.37
CA ASN A 714 -36.06 -17.02 -31.72
C ASN A 714 -35.09 -17.40 -30.59
N VAL A 715 -35.00 -18.67 -30.17
CA VAL A 715 -33.98 -19.09 -29.20
C VAL A 715 -32.60 -19.15 -29.87
N ARG A 716 -31.60 -18.57 -29.20
CA ARG A 716 -30.20 -18.50 -29.67
C ARG A 716 -29.27 -19.19 -28.68
N VAL A 717 -28.32 -19.96 -29.19
CA VAL A 717 -27.08 -20.32 -28.47
C VAL A 717 -26.03 -19.27 -28.82
N LEU A 718 -25.39 -18.68 -27.83
CA LEU A 718 -24.24 -17.81 -28.01
C LEU A 718 -22.97 -18.56 -27.65
N ASP A 719 -21.99 -18.57 -28.55
CA ASP A 719 -20.60 -18.82 -28.23
C ASP A 719 -19.93 -17.47 -27.94
N VAL A 720 -19.31 -17.38 -26.76
CA VAL A 720 -18.72 -16.13 -26.28
C VAL A 720 -17.22 -16.20 -26.52
N LEU A 721 -16.74 -15.30 -27.38
CA LEU A 721 -15.40 -15.35 -27.96
C LEU A 721 -14.33 -14.66 -27.11
#